data_AF-A0A7J5VFN3-F1
#
_entry.id   AF-A0A7J5VFN3-F1
#
_cell.length_a   1.000
_cell.length_b   1.000
_cell.length_c   1.000
_cell.angle_alpha   90.00
_cell.angle_beta   90.00
_cell.angle_gamma   90.00
#
_symmetry.space_group_name_H-M   'P 1'
#
loop_
_entity.id
_entity.type
_entity.pdbx_description
1 polymer ?
#
loop_
_entity_poly.entity_id
_entity_poly.type
_entity_poly.pdbx_seq_one_letter_code
_entity_poly.pdbx_strand_id
1 'polypeptide(L)'
;MRIKEKLIHTALGDGMIDKDGAAVAVARMDVKKSYKGTGPLLQKVIRDTDEAAWQDIKAKINYTYENIDAALTALEEETGFLALLRKRLDLGQKILFKPNLVSTENIDPYTYGPTPGSTGNTEWPFVAAVMRWFHDKAGISYYRMCIGEAATALSSVAAHYRRIKTAGRPVTTEAVIEGRSDNFYGGWGFYFVRRYLAEASDTSMGDDAMQGLEESMAGIYLPPGKVTDKLMVYDLNRICDDPAKGRDIPVPGGENFDSLILHKVIIGGDPSDAADRSAYPGCILVNLPRLKVHAQALFTNIIKNLGIGLYPMEVSRSSNCAWEYATPHRKIPGMKGAIPHQVWVPEMDSATCLPRKGVDGSYLVKKTGGLTGTMIDIIAAVANQNIFMMHIVDAVEGINRDHQGQGLGIKEPEGLVMAGIDPVAADLFCARYMFSNVGLKEAEESGLDDGMGGYFPQAVPVPRYDGQAIITEKAYDCPLRRDYCFERAEQRGLGKRSYYVVGHDAITGHPLASFRGRLGFVEGNRFNEIVTSALYSDTYKMPWDLQKTFFGYMDAVDTLEGTSRKRSFLDAFDETGDGTVTYEEYGKKGLYGPTNILGGLNMSTKADEDESEPFRAFYAMLSNVPRCSNPKWNPEGHDFTREQVYGLVTVVAQLMSQSPKEEADPFFAGLMWGKGKWPSYSLAFDRYIKQVLYGWKYPARIGISSLYGSACAFADHRQNGRKFLGNVRGVPDPEAAQKYVEAVREGRMMPLDFTFYTLPGYGGTNLPNVEESSDPKKVLTVIFEGGTKHWPDPRTEDLEPGT
;
A
#
# COMPACT_ATOMS: atom_id res chain seq x y z
N MET A 1 -27.91 -16.66 13.88
CA MET A 1 -28.90 -17.72 13.53
C MET A 1 -28.32 -18.51 12.35
N ARG A 2 -27.85 -19.73 12.60
CA ARG A 2 -27.13 -20.54 11.61
C ARG A 2 -28.06 -21.06 10.51
N ILE A 3 -27.72 -20.79 9.25
CA ILE A 3 -28.37 -21.47 8.11
C ILE A 3 -27.67 -22.81 7.93
N LYS A 4 -28.25 -23.90 8.46
CA LYS A 4 -27.75 -25.26 8.16
C LYS A 4 -28.44 -25.77 6.89
N GLU A 5 -27.66 -26.38 6.00
CA GLU A 5 -28.09 -27.14 4.81
C GLU A 5 -29.42 -26.68 4.24
N LYS A 6 -29.37 -25.60 3.46
CA LYS A 6 -30.57 -24.98 2.89
C LYS A 6 -30.51 -24.98 1.38
N LEU A 7 -31.55 -25.54 0.77
CA LEU A 7 -31.84 -25.36 -0.64
C LEU A 7 -32.27 -23.91 -0.86
N ILE A 8 -31.59 -23.23 -1.77
CA ILE A 8 -31.83 -21.84 -2.14
C ILE A 8 -32.09 -21.73 -3.64
N HIS A 9 -32.95 -20.78 -3.99
CA HIS A 9 -33.21 -20.34 -5.36
C HIS A 9 -32.22 -19.22 -5.72
N THR A 10 -31.49 -19.40 -6.82
CA THR A 10 -30.50 -18.45 -7.33
C THR A 10 -30.78 -18.10 -8.79
N ALA A 11 -30.03 -17.14 -9.34
CA ALA A 11 -30.09 -16.82 -10.78
C ALA A 11 -29.62 -17.98 -11.69
N LEU A 12 -28.93 -18.98 -11.13
CA LEU A 12 -28.45 -20.19 -11.82
C LEU A 12 -29.38 -21.40 -11.64
N GLY A 13 -30.50 -21.22 -10.92
CA GLY A 13 -31.38 -22.30 -10.47
C GLY A 13 -31.17 -22.67 -9.01
N ASP A 14 -31.74 -23.80 -8.61
CA ASP A 14 -31.73 -24.27 -7.22
C ASP A 14 -30.38 -24.88 -6.86
N GLY A 15 -29.89 -24.58 -5.66
CA GLY A 15 -28.62 -25.09 -5.17
C GLY A 15 -28.53 -25.07 -3.66
N MET A 16 -27.51 -25.75 -3.12
CA MET A 16 -27.21 -25.72 -1.69
C MET A 16 -26.22 -24.61 -1.41
N ILE A 17 -26.42 -23.88 -0.31
CA ILE A 17 -25.39 -22.98 0.23
C ILE A 17 -24.10 -23.74 0.56
N ASP A 18 -22.96 -23.06 0.48
CA ASP A 18 -21.67 -23.64 0.84
C ASP A 18 -21.63 -23.94 2.34
N LYS A 19 -20.97 -25.03 2.71
CA LYS A 19 -20.84 -25.47 4.12
C LYS A 19 -19.49 -26.13 4.46
N ASP A 20 -18.66 -26.35 3.45
CA ASP A 20 -17.39 -27.06 3.57
C ASP A 20 -16.22 -26.07 3.50
N GLY A 21 -15.09 -26.40 4.12
CA GLY A 21 -13.91 -25.53 4.18
C GLY A 21 -13.82 -24.73 5.47
N ALA A 22 -13.08 -23.63 5.46
CA ALA A 22 -12.92 -22.75 6.61
C ALA A 22 -14.05 -21.71 6.69
N ALA A 23 -14.53 -21.43 7.90
CA ALA A 23 -15.52 -20.39 8.13
C ALA A 23 -14.92 -19.00 7.91
N VAL A 24 -15.59 -18.17 7.10
CA VAL A 24 -15.32 -16.74 6.96
C VAL A 24 -16.55 -15.98 7.45
N ALA A 25 -16.42 -15.31 8.59
CA ALA A 25 -17.52 -14.54 9.15
C ALA A 25 -17.56 -13.14 8.57
N VAL A 26 -18.74 -12.66 8.18
CA VAL A 26 -18.92 -11.38 7.51
C VAL A 26 -20.03 -10.59 8.20
N ALA A 27 -19.83 -9.29 8.32
CA ALA A 27 -20.89 -8.34 8.64
C ALA A 27 -20.97 -7.28 7.54
N ARG A 28 -22.20 -6.94 7.14
CA ARG A 28 -22.48 -5.83 6.22
C ARG A 28 -23.24 -4.71 6.92
N MET A 29 -22.83 -3.47 6.69
CA MET A 29 -23.34 -2.30 7.40
C MET A 29 -23.41 -1.04 6.52
N ASP A 30 -24.11 -0.01 7.01
CA ASP A 30 -24.13 1.31 6.37
C ASP A 30 -22.83 2.08 6.65
N VAL A 31 -22.05 2.29 5.59
CA VAL A 31 -20.76 3.00 5.64
C VAL A 31 -20.89 4.39 6.24
N LYS A 32 -21.99 5.13 6.00
CA LYS A 32 -22.18 6.49 6.52
C LYS A 32 -22.36 6.50 8.03
N LYS A 33 -22.91 5.44 8.61
CA LYS A 33 -23.08 5.26 10.06
C LYS A 33 -21.81 4.74 10.74
N SER A 34 -20.93 4.08 9.99
CA SER A 34 -19.60 3.68 10.46
C SER A 34 -18.59 4.85 10.40
N TYR A 35 -17.30 4.58 10.32
CA TYR A 35 -16.21 5.55 10.50
C TYR A 35 -16.03 6.54 9.33
N LYS A 36 -16.77 6.43 8.24
CA LYS A 36 -16.68 7.38 7.12
C LYS A 36 -16.90 8.82 7.60
N GLY A 37 -15.97 9.70 7.23
CA GLY A 37 -16.00 11.12 7.61
C GLY A 37 -15.46 11.43 9.00
N THR A 38 -14.85 10.48 9.70
CA THR A 38 -14.23 10.71 11.02
C THR A 38 -13.04 11.68 10.98
N GLY A 39 -12.26 11.71 9.90
CA GLY A 39 -11.13 12.65 9.76
C GLY A 39 -11.50 14.13 9.96
N PRO A 40 -12.46 14.68 9.19
CA PRO A 40 -12.94 16.05 9.41
C PRO A 40 -13.59 16.29 10.78
N LEU A 41 -14.21 15.28 11.40
CA LEU A 41 -14.72 15.39 12.77
C LEU A 41 -13.56 15.50 13.77
N LEU A 42 -12.53 14.66 13.62
CA LEU A 42 -11.35 14.65 14.48
C LEU A 42 -10.61 15.98 14.41
N GLN A 43 -10.53 16.59 13.23
CA GLN A 43 -9.97 17.92 13.05
C GLN A 43 -10.65 18.96 13.97
N LYS A 44 -11.98 18.93 14.08
CA LYS A 44 -12.73 19.82 14.99
C LYS A 44 -12.48 19.48 16.45
N VAL A 45 -12.39 18.20 16.80
CA VAL A 45 -12.07 17.75 18.16
C VAL A 45 -10.71 18.29 18.60
N ILE A 46 -9.69 18.22 17.74
CA ILE A 46 -8.33 18.67 18.07
C ILE A 46 -8.25 20.21 18.09
N ARG A 47 -8.80 20.87 17.07
CA ARG A 47 -8.64 22.32 16.90
C ARG A 47 -9.55 23.13 17.83
N ASP A 48 -10.80 22.71 17.93
CA ASP A 48 -11.89 23.50 18.51
C ASP A 48 -12.36 22.90 19.86
N THR A 49 -11.79 21.77 20.29
CA THR A 49 -12.28 20.99 21.45
C THR A 49 -13.77 20.66 21.31
N ASP A 50 -14.22 20.38 20.08
CA ASP A 50 -15.62 20.16 19.75
C ASP A 50 -16.14 18.83 20.31
N GLU A 51 -16.84 18.90 21.43
CA GLU A 51 -17.40 17.72 22.09
C GLU A 51 -18.53 17.09 21.27
N ALA A 52 -19.30 17.85 20.49
CA ALA A 52 -20.34 17.27 19.64
C ALA A 52 -19.71 16.42 18.52
N ALA A 53 -18.64 16.91 17.90
CA ALA A 53 -17.87 16.13 16.92
C ALA A 53 -17.26 14.86 17.54
N TRP A 54 -16.83 14.92 18.81
CA TRP A 54 -16.35 13.73 19.53
C TRP A 54 -17.48 12.72 19.76
N GLN A 55 -18.66 13.16 20.21
CA GLN A 55 -19.83 12.28 20.38
C GLN A 55 -20.26 11.62 19.07
N ASP A 56 -20.21 12.35 17.94
CA ASP A 56 -20.46 11.79 16.62
C ASP A 56 -19.46 10.68 16.25
N ILE A 57 -18.18 10.90 16.54
CA ILE A 57 -17.14 9.87 16.37
C ILE A 57 -17.46 8.64 17.23
N LYS A 58 -17.82 8.83 18.51
CA LYS A 58 -18.18 7.70 19.39
C LYS A 58 -19.38 6.91 18.89
N ALA A 59 -20.41 7.60 18.41
CA ALA A 59 -21.59 6.95 17.83
C ALA A 59 -21.22 6.09 16.61
N LYS A 60 -20.30 6.58 15.77
CA LYS A 60 -19.77 5.82 14.62
C LYS A 60 -18.97 4.58 15.02
N ILE A 61 -18.15 4.69 16.06
CA ILE A 61 -17.40 3.54 16.60
C ILE A 61 -18.38 2.53 17.22
N ASN A 62 -19.37 2.97 17.97
CA ASN A 62 -20.41 2.10 18.56
C ASN A 62 -21.15 1.31 17.49
N TYR A 63 -21.59 1.97 16.42
CA TYR A 63 -22.24 1.29 15.29
C TYR A 63 -21.32 0.26 14.62
N THR A 64 -20.03 0.59 14.47
CA THR A 64 -19.05 -0.36 13.91
C THR A 64 -18.83 -1.56 14.83
N TYR A 65 -18.77 -1.33 16.15
CA TYR A 65 -18.65 -2.36 17.18
C TYR A 65 -19.83 -3.35 17.17
N GLU A 66 -21.06 -2.85 17.04
CA GLU A 66 -22.27 -3.70 16.96
C GLU A 66 -22.21 -4.66 15.76
N ASN A 67 -21.67 -4.21 14.63
CA ASN A 67 -21.53 -5.04 13.43
C ASN A 67 -20.34 -6.00 13.53
N ILE A 68 -19.23 -5.59 14.15
CA ILE A 68 -18.11 -6.49 14.49
C ILE A 68 -18.59 -7.62 15.39
N ASP A 69 -19.47 -7.34 16.36
CA ASP A 69 -20.04 -8.36 17.24
C ASP A 69 -20.77 -9.46 16.47
N ALA A 70 -21.53 -9.08 15.43
CA ALA A 70 -22.23 -10.05 14.59
C ALA A 70 -21.27 -10.98 13.82
N ALA A 71 -20.17 -10.45 13.28
CA ALA A 71 -19.17 -11.27 12.60
C ALA A 71 -18.39 -12.17 13.59
N LEU A 72 -17.86 -11.59 14.66
CA LEU A 72 -17.00 -12.32 15.59
C LEU A 72 -17.75 -13.36 16.43
N THR A 73 -19.01 -13.09 16.79
CA THR A 73 -19.88 -14.09 17.42
C THR A 73 -20.14 -15.27 16.47
N ALA A 74 -20.43 -15.01 15.19
CA ALA A 74 -20.63 -16.08 14.22
C ALA A 74 -19.34 -16.91 14.00
N LEU A 75 -18.17 -16.27 13.99
CA LEU A 75 -16.90 -16.97 13.90
C LEU A 75 -16.62 -17.84 15.14
N GLU A 76 -16.95 -17.33 16.34
CA GLU A 76 -16.81 -18.09 17.59
C GLU A 76 -17.73 -19.32 17.59
N GLU A 77 -18.97 -19.18 17.13
CA GLU A 77 -19.91 -20.31 17.02
C GLU A 77 -19.39 -21.42 16.10
N GLU A 78 -18.63 -21.08 15.05
CA GLU A 78 -18.09 -22.05 14.09
C GLU A 78 -16.74 -22.64 14.50
N THR A 79 -15.92 -21.91 15.27
CA THR A 79 -14.51 -22.28 15.52
C THR A 79 -14.13 -22.47 16.99
N GLY A 80 -14.88 -21.89 17.92
CA GLY A 80 -14.56 -21.90 19.36
C GLY A 80 -13.21 -21.22 19.69
N PHE A 81 -12.79 -20.24 18.88
CA PHE A 81 -11.47 -19.63 18.99
C PHE A 81 -11.22 -18.95 20.35
N LEU A 82 -12.24 -18.45 21.04
CA LEU A 82 -12.09 -17.81 22.35
C LEU A 82 -11.55 -18.76 23.41
N ALA A 83 -11.89 -20.04 23.36
CA ALA A 83 -11.36 -21.03 24.29
C ALA A 83 -9.83 -21.19 24.12
N LEU A 84 -9.37 -21.26 22.87
CA LEU A 84 -7.94 -21.31 22.57
C LEU A 84 -7.23 -20.02 22.96
N LEU A 85 -7.86 -18.88 22.69
CA LEU A 85 -7.35 -17.57 23.05
C LEU A 85 -7.12 -17.47 24.57
N ARG A 86 -8.12 -17.81 25.38
CA ARG A 86 -8.02 -17.79 26.85
C ARG A 86 -6.90 -18.69 27.36
N LYS A 87 -6.80 -19.91 26.84
CA LYS A 87 -5.71 -20.84 27.18
C LYS A 87 -4.33 -20.24 26.93
N ARG A 88 -4.16 -19.53 25.81
CA ARG A 88 -2.89 -18.88 25.44
C ARG A 88 -2.57 -17.67 26.29
N LEU A 89 -3.59 -16.86 26.57
CA LEU A 89 -3.49 -15.75 27.50
C LEU A 89 -3.01 -16.23 28.89
N ASP A 90 -3.49 -17.39 29.36
CA ASP A 90 -3.08 -17.96 30.66
C ASP A 90 -1.63 -18.47 30.68
N LEU A 91 -1.02 -18.68 29.50
CA LEU A 91 0.42 -18.90 29.36
C LEU A 91 1.23 -17.59 29.40
N GLY A 92 0.59 -16.46 29.63
CA GLY A 92 1.21 -15.13 29.68
C GLY A 92 1.28 -14.41 28.33
N GLN A 93 0.81 -15.03 27.24
CA GLN A 93 0.77 -14.37 25.93
C GLN A 93 -0.14 -13.14 25.98
N LYS A 94 0.14 -12.15 25.13
CA LYS A 94 -0.68 -10.94 24.95
C LYS A 94 -1.34 -10.98 23.57
N ILE A 95 -2.52 -10.36 23.43
CA ILE A 95 -3.11 -10.10 22.12
C ILE A 95 -2.35 -8.95 21.48
N LEU A 96 -1.62 -9.24 20.41
CA LEU A 96 -0.97 -8.25 19.58
C LEU A 96 -1.87 -7.88 18.42
N PHE A 97 -2.47 -6.70 18.48
CA PHE A 97 -3.21 -6.12 17.36
C PHE A 97 -2.22 -5.50 16.37
N LYS A 98 -2.27 -5.96 15.13
CA LYS A 98 -1.42 -5.51 14.04
C LYS A 98 -2.27 -4.84 12.95
N PRO A 99 -2.54 -3.53 13.04
CA PRO A 99 -3.12 -2.77 11.93
C PRO A 99 -2.18 -2.74 10.73
N ASN A 100 -2.71 -2.48 9.53
CA ASN A 100 -1.89 -2.17 8.38
C ASN A 100 -1.56 -0.67 8.39
N LEU A 101 -0.32 -0.29 8.72
CA LEU A 101 0.13 1.11 8.67
C LEU A 101 1.29 1.25 7.65
N VAL A 102 1.06 1.92 6.53
CA VAL A 102 2.07 2.16 5.49
C VAL A 102 2.77 3.50 5.69
N SER A 103 2.03 4.61 5.60
CA SER A 103 2.58 5.97 5.71
C SER A 103 2.50 6.54 7.12
N THR A 104 1.62 6.03 7.98
CA THR A 104 1.31 6.53 9.35
C THR A 104 0.87 7.99 9.47
N GLU A 105 0.90 8.79 8.40
CA GLU A 105 0.51 10.20 8.37
C GLU A 105 -1.01 10.36 8.24
N ASN A 106 -1.84 9.92 9.19
CA ASN A 106 -3.30 10.14 9.08
C ASN A 106 -3.73 11.55 9.50
N ILE A 107 -3.12 12.06 10.56
CA ILE A 107 -3.38 13.37 11.17
C ILE A 107 -2.27 14.31 10.73
N ASP A 108 -2.63 15.37 10.01
CA ASP A 108 -1.71 16.43 9.63
C ASP A 108 -1.33 17.27 10.85
N PRO A 109 -0.04 17.51 11.14
CA PRO A 109 0.37 18.24 12.34
C PRO A 109 0.10 19.75 12.30
N TYR A 110 -0.22 20.31 11.14
CA TYR A 110 -0.49 21.74 10.96
C TYR A 110 -1.98 22.05 10.86
N THR A 111 -2.72 21.20 10.14
CA THR A 111 -4.16 21.39 9.91
C THR A 111 -5.02 20.53 10.82
N TYR A 112 -4.47 19.49 11.43
CA TYR A 112 -5.17 18.42 12.16
C TYR A 112 -6.20 17.65 11.32
N GLY A 113 -6.21 17.89 10.01
CA GLY A 113 -7.08 17.24 9.05
C GLY A 113 -6.55 15.89 8.58
N PRO A 114 -7.37 15.14 7.83
CA PRO A 114 -6.92 13.91 7.19
C PRO A 114 -5.91 14.21 6.07
N THR A 115 -4.85 13.41 5.99
CA THR A 115 -3.91 13.47 4.84
C THR A 115 -4.22 12.39 3.79
N PRO A 116 -3.64 12.47 2.58
CA PRO A 116 -3.61 11.37 1.62
C PRO A 116 -3.10 10.05 2.20
N GLY A 117 -2.22 10.09 3.21
CA GLY A 117 -1.73 8.94 3.95
C GLY A 117 -2.83 8.08 4.57
N SER A 118 -4.02 8.64 4.82
CA SER A 118 -5.15 7.88 5.36
C SER A 118 -5.65 6.75 4.44
N THR A 119 -5.36 6.77 3.13
CA THR A 119 -5.67 5.63 2.25
C THR A 119 -4.68 4.47 2.40
N GLY A 120 -3.53 4.72 3.04
CA GLY A 120 -2.51 3.71 3.28
C GLY A 120 -2.75 2.87 4.54
N ASN A 121 -3.65 3.29 5.44
CA ASN A 121 -3.70 2.78 6.81
C ASN A 121 -5.08 2.20 7.17
N THR A 122 -5.10 1.15 8.00
CA THR A 122 -6.32 0.71 8.71
C THR A 122 -6.84 1.87 9.56
N GLU A 123 -8.14 2.12 9.55
CA GLU A 123 -8.69 3.30 10.23
C GLU A 123 -8.70 3.06 11.75
N TRP A 124 -8.16 4.00 12.53
CA TRP A 124 -8.10 3.87 13.99
C TRP A 124 -9.48 3.67 14.66
N PRO A 125 -10.61 4.24 14.17
CA PRO A 125 -11.93 3.96 14.75
C PRO A 125 -12.36 2.50 14.60
N PHE A 126 -11.92 1.83 13.53
CA PHE A 126 -12.15 0.39 13.34
C PHE A 126 -11.39 -0.43 14.40
N VAL A 127 -10.12 -0.09 14.63
CA VAL A 127 -9.30 -0.74 15.68
C VAL A 127 -9.91 -0.54 17.07
N ALA A 128 -10.43 0.65 17.38
CA ALA A 128 -11.16 0.90 18.62
C ALA A 128 -12.36 -0.04 18.80
N ALA A 129 -13.17 -0.21 17.75
CA ALA A 129 -14.33 -1.10 17.80
C ALA A 129 -13.92 -2.57 17.99
N VAL A 130 -12.86 -3.03 17.33
CA VAL A 130 -12.34 -4.40 17.49
C VAL A 130 -11.79 -4.63 18.90
N MET A 131 -10.96 -3.72 19.41
CA MET A 131 -10.38 -3.84 20.76
C MET A 131 -11.47 -3.83 21.83
N ARG A 132 -12.49 -2.97 21.67
CA ARG A 132 -13.67 -2.96 22.55
C ARG A 132 -14.38 -4.32 22.55
N TRP A 133 -14.50 -4.99 21.41
CA TRP A 133 -15.11 -6.33 21.36
C TRP A 133 -14.34 -7.36 22.18
N PHE A 134 -13.01 -7.40 22.08
CA PHE A 134 -12.21 -8.30 22.91
C PHE A 134 -12.33 -7.97 24.40
N HIS A 135 -12.48 -6.70 24.76
CA HIS A 135 -12.72 -6.30 26.14
C HIS A 135 -14.13 -6.72 26.61
N ASP A 136 -15.17 -6.17 26.00
CA ASP A 136 -16.56 -6.29 26.46
C ASP A 136 -17.13 -7.71 26.30
N LYS A 137 -16.81 -8.39 25.20
CA LYS A 137 -17.42 -9.68 24.83
C LYS A 137 -16.54 -10.88 25.18
N ALA A 138 -15.23 -10.76 24.98
CA ALA A 138 -14.31 -11.84 25.33
C ALA A 138 -13.85 -11.79 26.81
N GLY A 139 -14.04 -10.66 27.50
CA GLY A 139 -13.71 -10.47 28.92
C GLY A 139 -12.20 -10.32 29.15
N ILE A 140 -11.52 -9.59 28.27
CA ILE A 140 -10.06 -9.50 28.24
C ILE A 140 -9.63 -8.10 28.61
N SER A 141 -8.82 -7.98 29.65
CA SER A 141 -8.34 -6.66 30.08
C SER A 141 -7.35 -6.03 29.09
N TYR A 142 -7.31 -4.71 29.02
CA TYR A 142 -6.45 -3.96 28.11
C TYR A 142 -4.96 -4.21 28.35
N TYR A 143 -4.52 -4.47 29.58
CA TYR A 143 -3.12 -4.84 29.84
C TYR A 143 -2.71 -6.20 29.26
N ARG A 144 -3.68 -7.04 28.85
CA ARG A 144 -3.44 -8.28 28.11
C ARG A 144 -3.41 -8.06 26.59
N MET A 145 -3.58 -6.82 26.14
CA MET A 145 -3.53 -6.40 24.76
C MET A 145 -2.32 -5.48 24.50
N CYS A 146 -1.92 -5.39 23.24
CA CYS A 146 -0.95 -4.43 22.76
C CYS A 146 -1.16 -4.14 21.28
N ILE A 147 -0.61 -3.02 20.82
CA ILE A 147 -0.45 -2.72 19.39
C ILE A 147 1.00 -2.99 19.02
N GLY A 148 1.22 -3.56 17.83
CA GLY A 148 2.56 -3.57 17.25
C GLY A 148 2.51 -3.42 15.75
N GLU A 149 3.42 -2.60 15.22
CA GLU A 149 3.53 -2.45 13.78
C GLU A 149 4.95 -2.19 13.28
N ALA A 150 5.27 -2.73 12.10
CA ALA A 150 6.54 -2.53 11.37
C ALA A 150 6.30 -1.69 10.10
N ALA A 151 5.72 -0.50 10.27
CA ALA A 151 5.34 0.39 9.18
C ALA A 151 6.57 0.94 8.45
N THR A 152 6.52 0.97 7.11
CA THR A 152 7.67 1.38 6.27
C THR A 152 8.12 2.81 6.55
N ALA A 153 7.19 3.75 6.73
CA ALA A 153 7.52 5.17 6.88
C ALA A 153 7.85 5.58 8.33
N LEU A 154 7.70 4.69 9.32
CA LEU A 154 7.57 5.07 10.73
C LEU A 154 8.75 5.89 11.26
N SER A 155 9.98 5.39 11.11
CA SER A 155 11.20 6.06 11.59
C SER A 155 11.44 7.38 10.85
N SER A 156 11.12 7.45 9.55
CA SER A 156 11.22 8.68 8.75
C SER A 156 10.23 9.75 9.22
N VAL A 157 8.99 9.37 9.52
CA VAL A 157 7.93 10.28 10.00
C VAL A 157 8.24 10.75 11.42
N ALA A 158 8.69 9.87 12.32
CA ALA A 158 9.09 10.24 13.67
C ALA A 158 10.23 11.27 13.67
N ALA A 159 11.25 11.06 12.82
CA ALA A 159 12.35 12.00 12.66
C ALA A 159 11.89 13.34 12.07
N HIS A 160 11.00 13.32 11.08
CA HIS A 160 10.38 14.53 10.53
C HIS A 160 9.61 15.31 11.63
N TYR A 161 8.75 14.63 12.38
CA TYR A 161 7.95 15.22 13.45
C TYR A 161 8.78 15.79 14.60
N ARG A 162 9.88 15.12 14.95
CA ARG A 162 10.85 15.64 15.94
C ARG A 162 11.39 17.02 15.57
N ARG A 163 11.54 17.32 14.27
CA ARG A 163 12.07 18.62 13.82
C ARG A 163 11.03 19.73 13.81
N ILE A 164 9.79 19.40 13.49
CA ILE A 164 8.72 20.41 13.42
C ILE A 164 8.12 20.69 14.81
N LYS A 165 8.22 19.75 15.75
CA LYS A 165 7.84 19.95 17.15
C LYS A 165 8.93 20.77 17.87
N THR A 166 8.59 21.98 18.30
CA THR A 166 9.56 22.96 18.83
C THR A 166 9.76 22.94 20.36
N ALA A 167 8.93 22.22 21.11
CA ALA A 167 9.00 22.15 22.57
C ALA A 167 8.48 20.80 23.12
N GLY A 168 8.84 20.47 24.36
CA GLY A 168 8.44 19.23 25.02
C GLY A 168 9.33 18.03 24.65
N ARG A 169 8.82 16.81 24.83
CA ARG A 169 9.60 15.59 24.54
C ARG A 169 9.75 15.37 23.02
N PRO A 170 10.84 14.76 22.54
CA PRO A 170 10.97 14.39 21.13
C PRO A 170 9.85 13.43 20.70
N VAL A 171 9.44 13.48 19.43
CA VAL A 171 8.51 12.50 18.87
C VAL A 171 9.25 11.17 18.65
N THR A 172 8.74 10.10 19.25
CA THR A 172 9.20 8.71 19.09
C THR A 172 8.39 7.99 18.02
N THR A 173 8.80 6.80 17.61
CA THR A 173 8.04 5.99 16.64
C THR A 173 6.72 5.51 17.24
N GLU A 174 6.70 5.12 18.51
CA GLU A 174 5.47 4.81 19.24
C GLU A 174 4.53 6.02 19.33
N ALA A 175 5.07 7.23 19.55
CA ALA A 175 4.27 8.46 19.55
C ALA A 175 3.63 8.78 18.19
N VAL A 176 4.24 8.37 17.07
CA VAL A 176 3.64 8.46 15.73
C VAL A 176 2.43 7.52 15.60
N ILE A 177 2.52 6.30 16.15
CA ILE A 177 1.39 5.36 16.19
C ILE A 177 0.27 5.92 17.09
N GLU A 178 0.62 6.45 18.27
CA GLU A 178 -0.31 7.19 19.13
C GLU A 178 -0.97 8.36 18.39
N GLY A 179 -0.25 8.98 17.45
CA GLY A 179 -0.71 10.21 16.80
C GLY A 179 -0.63 11.42 17.72
N ARG A 180 0.10 11.31 18.84
CA ARG A 180 0.20 12.31 19.90
C ARG A 180 1.55 12.25 20.63
N SER A 181 2.10 13.43 20.94
CA SER A 181 3.25 13.61 21.84
C SER A 181 3.10 14.91 22.64
N ASP A 182 2.82 14.83 23.93
CA ASP A 182 2.38 15.99 24.76
C ASP A 182 1.14 16.67 24.14
N ASN A 183 1.27 17.92 23.68
CA ASN A 183 0.23 18.69 22.99
C ASN A 183 0.38 18.67 21.45
N PHE A 184 1.39 17.97 20.92
CA PHE A 184 1.56 17.78 19.49
C PHE A 184 0.65 16.64 19.00
N TYR A 185 -0.09 16.88 17.92
CA TYR A 185 -0.88 15.88 17.21
C TYR A 185 -0.30 15.68 15.82
N GLY A 186 -0.13 14.42 15.42
CA GLY A 186 0.43 14.06 14.12
C GLY A 186 0.78 12.58 14.10
N GLY A 187 0.42 11.87 13.04
CA GLY A 187 0.59 10.42 12.94
C GLY A 187 -0.75 9.69 12.77
N TRP A 188 -0.88 8.47 13.29
CA TRP A 188 -2.02 7.61 12.98
C TRP A 188 -3.28 7.93 13.80
N GLY A 189 -3.22 7.81 15.12
CA GLY A 189 -4.33 8.17 16.01
C GLY A 189 -4.70 7.15 17.09
N PHE A 190 -3.77 6.28 17.51
CA PHE A 190 -4.06 5.32 18.58
C PHE A 190 -4.42 5.97 19.94
N TYR A 191 -3.97 7.20 20.19
CA TYR A 191 -4.40 7.99 21.35
C TYR A 191 -5.94 8.12 21.41
N PHE A 192 -6.59 8.32 20.27
CA PHE A 192 -8.05 8.44 20.20
C PHE A 192 -8.76 7.10 20.37
N VAL A 193 -8.09 5.98 20.06
CA VAL A 193 -8.55 4.64 20.43
C VAL A 193 -8.59 4.52 21.95
N ARG A 194 -7.49 4.83 22.65
CA ARG A 194 -7.42 4.78 24.12
C ARG A 194 -8.47 5.67 24.76
N ARG A 195 -8.59 6.91 24.29
CA ARG A 195 -9.60 7.87 24.79
C ARG A 195 -11.01 7.31 24.67
N TYR A 196 -11.37 6.79 23.49
CA TYR A 196 -12.68 6.18 23.28
C TYR A 196 -12.92 4.99 24.22
N LEU A 197 -11.96 4.08 24.31
CA LEU A 197 -12.06 2.87 25.13
C LEU A 197 -12.20 3.21 26.62
N ALA A 198 -11.43 4.17 27.13
CA ALA A 198 -11.51 4.62 28.51
C ALA A 198 -12.89 5.25 28.83
N GLU A 199 -13.45 6.03 27.90
CA GLU A 199 -14.79 6.62 28.06
C GLU A 199 -15.93 5.60 27.91
N ALA A 200 -15.70 4.52 27.16
CA ALA A 200 -16.70 3.47 26.91
C ALA A 200 -16.69 2.33 27.95
N SER A 201 -15.59 2.19 28.70
CA SER A 201 -15.39 1.08 29.66
C SER A 201 -16.10 1.34 31.00
N ASP A 202 -16.51 0.27 31.66
CA ASP A 202 -17.01 0.35 33.03
C ASP A 202 -15.84 0.54 34.00
N THR A 203 -15.68 1.77 34.49
CA THR A 203 -14.62 2.17 35.43
C THR A 203 -14.57 1.35 36.72
N SER A 204 -15.65 0.64 37.08
CA SER A 204 -15.68 -0.25 38.25
C SER A 204 -14.81 -1.51 38.09
N MET A 205 -14.42 -1.87 36.86
CA MET A 205 -13.56 -3.03 36.59
C MET A 205 -12.06 -2.74 36.80
N GLY A 206 -11.67 -1.48 37.06
CA GLY A 206 -10.28 -1.09 37.34
C GLY A 206 -9.32 -1.22 36.14
N ASP A 207 -9.85 -1.40 34.94
CA ASP A 207 -9.11 -1.50 33.68
C ASP A 207 -9.18 -0.17 32.92
N ASP A 208 -8.04 0.33 32.45
CA ASP A 208 -7.94 1.66 31.84
C ASP A 208 -7.03 1.62 30.61
N ALA A 209 -7.63 1.84 29.43
CA ALA A 209 -6.94 1.87 28.15
C ALA A 209 -5.91 3.03 28.02
N MET A 210 -5.95 4.03 28.91
CA MET A 210 -4.97 5.10 28.96
C MET A 210 -3.64 4.68 29.60
N GLN A 211 -3.62 3.59 30.39
CA GLN A 211 -2.37 3.08 30.97
C GLN A 211 -1.42 2.58 29.87
N GLY A 212 -0.17 3.02 29.92
CA GLY A 212 0.84 2.79 28.86
C GLY A 212 1.05 3.97 27.90
N LEU A 213 0.22 5.01 27.96
CA LEU A 213 0.35 6.19 27.09
C LEU A 213 1.65 6.96 27.34
N GLU A 214 2.04 7.17 28.61
CA GLU A 214 3.28 7.88 28.93
C GLU A 214 4.52 7.12 28.44
N GLU A 215 4.54 5.80 28.60
CA GLU A 215 5.59 4.93 28.08
C GLU A 215 5.67 5.03 26.55
N SER A 216 4.53 4.97 25.86
CA SER A 216 4.46 5.08 24.40
C SER A 216 4.95 6.45 23.93
N MET A 217 4.51 7.54 24.56
CA MET A 217 4.97 8.90 24.23
C MET A 217 6.46 9.12 24.54
N ALA A 218 7.02 8.42 25.52
CA ALA A 218 8.43 8.49 25.89
C ALA A 218 9.33 7.49 25.13
N GLY A 219 8.74 6.55 24.37
CA GLY A 219 9.48 5.45 23.73
C GLY A 219 10.09 4.47 24.72
N ILE A 220 9.46 4.31 25.90
CA ILE A 220 9.91 3.37 26.92
C ILE A 220 9.45 1.97 26.54
N TYR A 221 10.42 1.09 26.30
CA TYR A 221 10.17 -0.29 25.95
C TYR A 221 10.09 -1.17 27.20
N LEU A 222 9.03 -1.99 27.29
CA LEU A 222 8.86 -3.04 28.30
C LEU A 222 8.56 -4.36 27.59
N PRO A 223 9.28 -5.47 27.87
CA PRO A 223 8.92 -6.77 27.31
C PRO A 223 7.50 -7.20 27.71
N PRO A 224 6.70 -7.83 26.83
CA PRO A 224 5.29 -8.15 27.09
C PRO A 224 5.03 -8.94 28.37
N GLY A 225 5.92 -9.86 28.74
CA GLY A 225 5.80 -10.66 29.95
C GLY A 225 6.11 -9.91 31.24
N LYS A 226 6.63 -8.68 31.15
CA LYS A 226 6.86 -7.76 32.29
C LYS A 226 5.74 -6.73 32.46
N VAL A 227 4.77 -6.71 31.54
CA VAL A 227 3.66 -5.76 31.56
C VAL A 227 2.45 -6.38 32.27
N THR A 228 2.06 -5.79 33.40
CA THR A 228 0.97 -6.30 34.26
C THR A 228 -0.27 -5.41 34.29
N ASP A 229 -0.17 -4.18 33.79
CA ASP A 229 -1.18 -3.14 34.00
C ASP A 229 -1.35 -2.18 32.79
N LYS A 230 -0.48 -2.26 31.77
CA LYS A 230 -0.45 -1.28 30.67
C LYS A 230 -0.83 -1.86 29.32
N LEU A 231 -1.55 -1.08 28.53
CA LEU A 231 -1.75 -1.32 27.10
C LEU A 231 -0.56 -0.70 26.35
N MET A 232 0.35 -1.53 25.83
CA MET A 232 1.60 -1.07 25.22
C MET A 232 1.50 -0.94 23.69
N VAL A 233 2.32 -0.03 23.14
CA VAL A 233 2.60 0.09 21.70
C VAL A 233 4.03 -0.37 21.45
N TYR A 234 4.23 -1.18 20.41
CA TYR A 234 5.55 -1.68 20.00
C TYR A 234 5.87 -1.27 18.57
N ASP A 235 6.98 -0.57 18.36
CA ASP A 235 7.60 -0.46 17.05
C ASP A 235 8.31 -1.78 16.71
N LEU A 236 7.75 -2.52 15.75
CA LEU A 236 8.29 -3.82 15.34
C LEU A 236 9.43 -3.68 14.33
N ASN A 237 9.76 -2.47 13.86
CA ASN A 237 10.91 -2.25 12.98
C ASN A 237 12.24 -2.21 13.72
N ARG A 238 12.24 -1.70 14.95
CA ARG A 238 13.45 -1.27 15.66
C ARG A 238 13.99 -2.37 16.56
N ILE A 239 14.93 -3.13 16.01
CA ILE A 239 15.75 -4.11 16.76
C ILE A 239 17.17 -3.57 16.98
N CYS A 240 17.62 -2.63 16.13
CA CYS A 240 18.97 -2.07 16.18
C CYS A 240 19.33 -1.37 17.49
N ASP A 241 18.35 -0.86 18.24
CA ASP A 241 18.58 -0.14 19.50
C ASP A 241 18.81 -1.09 20.69
N ASP A 242 18.26 -2.30 20.63
CA ASP A 242 18.50 -3.40 21.56
C ASP A 242 18.38 -4.75 20.83
N PRO A 243 19.52 -5.37 20.46
CA PRO A 243 19.53 -6.65 19.77
C PRO A 243 18.79 -7.77 20.52
N ALA A 244 18.63 -7.67 21.85
CA ALA A 244 17.89 -8.66 22.64
C ALA A 244 16.39 -8.69 22.28
N LYS A 245 15.85 -7.67 21.61
CA LYS A 245 14.48 -7.62 21.08
C LYS A 245 14.29 -8.55 19.88
N GLY A 246 15.35 -8.94 19.18
CA GLY A 246 15.31 -9.78 17.99
C GLY A 246 15.65 -11.23 18.28
N ARG A 247 15.10 -12.16 17.48
CA ARG A 247 15.52 -13.56 17.46
C ARG A 247 15.56 -14.07 16.02
N ASP A 248 16.66 -14.69 15.65
CA ASP A 248 16.82 -15.40 14.37
C ASP A 248 16.12 -16.76 14.46
N ILE A 249 15.21 -17.03 13.54
CA ILE A 249 14.41 -18.26 13.51
C ILE A 249 14.48 -18.91 12.12
N PRO A 250 14.49 -20.26 12.05
CA PRO A 250 14.48 -20.95 10.77
C PRO A 250 13.15 -20.75 10.04
N VAL A 251 13.20 -20.75 8.72
CA VAL A 251 12.04 -20.82 7.82
C VAL A 251 12.03 -22.20 7.15
N PRO A 252 11.25 -23.17 7.67
CA PRO A 252 11.18 -24.48 7.06
C PRO A 252 10.70 -24.40 5.60
N GLY A 253 11.54 -24.88 4.68
CA GLY A 253 11.26 -24.87 3.24
C GLY A 253 11.15 -23.46 2.66
N GLY A 254 11.89 -22.50 3.20
CA GLY A 254 11.91 -21.13 2.69
C GLY A 254 12.33 -21.03 1.22
N GLU A 255 11.64 -20.18 0.45
CA GLU A 255 11.95 -19.95 -0.96
C GLU A 255 12.99 -18.84 -1.17
N ASN A 256 12.96 -17.83 -0.29
CA ASN A 256 13.87 -16.69 -0.32
C ASN A 256 14.84 -16.69 0.86
N PHE A 257 14.40 -17.20 2.02
CA PHE A 257 15.16 -17.14 3.26
C PHE A 257 15.19 -18.49 3.96
N ASP A 258 16.37 -18.94 4.39
CA ASP A 258 16.50 -20.11 5.26
C ASP A 258 16.21 -19.78 6.72
N SER A 259 16.43 -18.52 7.11
CA SER A 259 16.13 -18.00 8.45
C SER A 259 15.82 -16.50 8.40
N LEU A 260 15.10 -16.02 9.41
CA LEU A 260 14.68 -14.62 9.55
C LEU A 260 14.87 -14.14 10.98
N ILE A 261 15.44 -12.93 11.13
CA ILE A 261 15.41 -12.18 12.39
C ILE A 261 14.07 -11.46 12.51
N LEU A 262 13.29 -11.79 13.54
CA LEU A 262 12.00 -11.16 13.85
C LEU A 262 11.97 -10.62 15.28
N HIS A 263 11.07 -9.68 15.53
CA HIS A 263 10.88 -9.09 16.86
C HIS A 263 10.21 -10.09 17.82
N LYS A 264 10.79 -10.28 19.02
CA LYS A 264 10.35 -11.26 20.04
C LYS A 264 8.96 -11.01 20.60
N VAL A 265 8.41 -9.80 20.49
CA VAL A 265 6.98 -9.54 20.82
C VAL A 265 6.06 -10.42 19.98
N ILE A 266 6.44 -10.73 18.73
CA ILE A 266 5.67 -11.64 17.87
C ILE A 266 5.99 -13.09 18.22
N ILE A 267 7.26 -13.47 18.07
CA ILE A 267 7.69 -14.87 18.02
C ILE A 267 8.09 -15.47 19.37
N GLY A 268 8.10 -14.68 20.45
CA GLY A 268 8.58 -15.10 21.76
C GLY A 268 10.10 -15.20 21.88
N GLY A 269 10.55 -15.37 23.13
CA GLY A 269 11.95 -15.48 23.51
C GLY A 269 12.60 -16.80 23.08
N ASP A 270 13.88 -16.94 23.38
CA ASP A 270 14.66 -18.15 23.11
C ASP A 270 14.03 -19.36 23.84
N PRO A 271 13.62 -20.42 23.11
CA PRO A 271 13.07 -21.62 23.71
C PRO A 271 13.97 -22.31 24.74
N SER A 272 15.27 -22.06 24.75
CA SER A 272 16.25 -22.60 25.69
C SER A 272 16.50 -21.74 26.92
N ASP A 273 16.04 -20.48 26.93
CA ASP A 273 16.21 -19.53 28.05
C ASP A 273 14.88 -19.27 28.76
N ALA A 274 14.73 -19.78 29.99
CA ALA A 274 13.52 -19.61 30.77
C ALA A 274 13.21 -18.15 31.14
N ALA A 275 14.24 -17.32 31.39
CA ALA A 275 14.06 -15.92 31.74
C ALA A 275 13.61 -15.12 30.50
N ASP A 276 14.20 -15.39 29.34
CA ASP A 276 13.82 -14.76 28.07
C ASP A 276 12.40 -15.16 27.65
N ARG A 277 12.02 -16.44 27.76
CA ARG A 277 10.62 -16.87 27.53
C ARG A 277 9.63 -16.21 28.48
N SER A 278 10.02 -16.00 29.73
CA SER A 278 9.18 -15.29 30.70
C SER A 278 9.02 -13.81 30.36
N ALA A 279 10.06 -13.16 29.84
CA ALA A 279 9.99 -11.78 29.35
C ALA A 279 9.22 -11.67 28.02
N TYR A 280 9.33 -12.69 27.17
CA TYR A 280 8.75 -12.78 25.84
C TYR A 280 7.94 -14.07 25.64
N PRO A 281 6.70 -14.12 26.13
CA PRO A 281 5.84 -15.31 26.01
C PRO A 281 5.33 -15.57 24.58
N GLY A 282 5.68 -14.70 23.61
CA GLY A 282 5.06 -14.64 22.30
C GLY A 282 3.68 -13.97 22.35
N CYS A 283 2.97 -13.98 21.22
CA CYS A 283 1.66 -13.33 21.13
C CYS A 283 0.54 -14.26 20.61
N ILE A 284 -0.68 -13.76 20.79
CA ILE A 284 -1.83 -14.05 19.96
C ILE A 284 -1.91 -12.93 18.92
N LEU A 285 -1.67 -13.24 17.65
CA LEU A 285 -1.59 -12.23 16.60
C LEU A 285 -2.97 -11.98 15.99
N VAL A 286 -3.53 -10.79 16.23
CA VAL A 286 -4.76 -10.32 15.58
C VAL A 286 -4.37 -9.36 14.46
N ASN A 287 -4.41 -9.87 13.23
CA ASN A 287 -4.12 -9.11 12.01
C ASN A 287 -5.33 -8.25 11.62
N LEU A 288 -5.13 -6.94 11.48
CA LEU A 288 -6.17 -5.98 11.12
C LEU A 288 -5.87 -5.28 9.79
N PRO A 289 -5.85 -6.01 8.64
CA PRO A 289 -5.55 -5.40 7.36
C PRO A 289 -6.70 -4.52 6.87
N ARG A 290 -6.39 -3.56 6.01
CA ARG A 290 -7.37 -2.80 5.23
C ARG A 290 -7.41 -3.34 3.81
N LEU A 291 -8.61 -3.59 3.28
CA LEU A 291 -8.81 -4.07 1.92
C LEU A 291 -8.40 -3.01 0.90
N LYS A 292 -7.32 -3.26 0.14
CA LYS A 292 -6.79 -2.30 -0.85
C LYS A 292 -6.03 -2.97 -1.98
N VAL A 293 -6.12 -2.47 -3.21
CA VAL A 293 -5.28 -2.95 -4.32
C VAL A 293 -3.82 -2.58 -4.02
N HIS A 294 -2.87 -3.49 -4.22
CA HIS A 294 -1.44 -3.20 -3.99
C HIS A 294 -0.81 -2.67 -5.29
N ALA A 295 0.44 -2.17 -5.32
CA ALA A 295 1.07 -1.63 -6.55
C ALA A 295 1.96 -2.66 -7.28
N GLN A 296 2.19 -3.83 -6.67
CA GLN A 296 3.05 -4.91 -7.17
C GLN A 296 2.27 -6.23 -7.14
N ALA A 297 1.99 -6.80 -5.96
CA ALA A 297 1.04 -7.92 -5.80
C ALA A 297 -0.42 -7.57 -6.17
N LEU A 298 -1.28 -8.59 -6.28
CA LEU A 298 -2.73 -8.45 -6.53
C LEU A 298 -3.38 -7.39 -5.63
N PHE A 299 -3.28 -7.58 -4.31
CA PHE A 299 -3.87 -6.69 -3.31
C PHE A 299 -3.13 -6.75 -1.96
N THR A 300 -3.40 -5.78 -1.08
CA THR A 300 -2.97 -5.82 0.32
C THR A 300 -4.15 -6.22 1.17
N ASN A 301 -4.07 -7.40 1.76
CA ASN A 301 -5.01 -7.85 2.77
C ASN A 301 -4.29 -8.78 3.76
N ILE A 302 -4.71 -10.03 3.97
CA ILE A 302 -4.23 -10.85 5.08
C ILE A 302 -2.78 -11.30 4.85
N ILE A 303 -2.51 -12.02 3.76
CA ILE A 303 -1.18 -12.56 3.47
C ILE A 303 -0.19 -11.42 3.25
N LYS A 304 -0.58 -10.37 2.51
CA LYS A 304 0.31 -9.24 2.25
C LYS A 304 0.63 -8.42 3.50
N ASN A 305 -0.34 -8.13 4.37
CA ASN A 305 -0.11 -7.32 5.58
C ASN A 305 0.84 -8.02 6.55
N LEU A 306 0.71 -9.34 6.73
CA LEU A 306 1.67 -10.12 7.52
C LEU A 306 2.98 -10.32 6.77
N GLY A 307 2.87 -10.73 5.51
CA GLY A 307 3.95 -11.13 4.62
C GLY A 307 4.98 -10.04 4.33
N ILE A 308 4.65 -8.77 4.56
CA ILE A 308 5.62 -7.67 4.49
C ILE A 308 5.70 -6.91 5.81
N GLY A 309 4.58 -6.74 6.49
CA GLY A 309 4.49 -5.95 7.71
C GLY A 309 5.16 -6.57 8.93
N LEU A 310 5.74 -7.76 8.85
CA LEU A 310 6.47 -8.38 9.96
C LEU A 310 8.00 -8.33 9.81
N TYR A 311 8.51 -7.97 8.63
CA TYR A 311 9.95 -7.76 8.45
C TYR A 311 10.38 -6.47 9.16
N PRO A 312 11.33 -6.52 10.11
CA PRO A 312 11.84 -5.31 10.76
C PRO A 312 12.73 -4.51 9.80
N MET A 313 12.53 -3.20 9.70
CA MET A 313 13.36 -2.37 8.82
C MET A 313 14.77 -2.11 9.37
N GLU A 314 14.90 -1.99 10.69
CA GLU A 314 16.15 -1.58 11.36
C GLU A 314 16.72 -2.77 12.13
N VAL A 315 17.15 -3.79 11.37
CA VAL A 315 17.86 -4.97 11.88
C VAL A 315 19.07 -5.27 11.00
N SER A 316 20.19 -5.62 11.63
CA SER A 316 21.39 -6.09 10.95
C SER A 316 22.07 -7.17 11.77
N ARG A 317 22.64 -8.19 11.10
CA ARG A 317 23.61 -9.12 11.72
C ARG A 317 24.97 -8.47 11.94
N SER A 318 25.22 -7.34 11.30
CA SER A 318 26.42 -6.53 11.48
C SER A 318 26.16 -5.38 12.45
N SER A 319 27.23 -4.71 12.90
CA SER A 319 27.12 -3.56 13.80
C SER A 319 26.91 -2.22 13.06
N ASN A 320 26.57 -2.23 11.77
CA ASN A 320 26.38 -1.03 10.95
C ASN A 320 24.96 -1.01 10.33
N CYS A 321 24.66 0.01 9.51
CA CYS A 321 23.36 0.17 8.86
C CYS A 321 23.14 -0.74 7.64
N ALA A 322 23.87 -1.86 7.50
CA ALA A 322 23.61 -2.89 6.50
C ALA A 322 22.35 -3.67 6.88
N TRP A 323 21.19 -3.03 6.69
CA TRP A 323 19.90 -3.58 7.03
C TRP A 323 19.59 -4.85 6.23
N GLU A 324 19.13 -5.91 6.91
CA GLU A 324 18.84 -7.21 6.27
C GLU A 324 17.70 -7.12 5.24
N TYR A 325 16.71 -6.27 5.52
CA TYR A 325 15.44 -6.25 4.78
C TYR A 325 15.10 -4.90 4.17
N ALA A 326 15.90 -3.86 4.42
CA ALA A 326 15.55 -2.48 4.10
C ALA A 326 16.63 -1.72 3.33
N THR A 327 16.20 -0.72 2.59
CA THR A 327 17.03 0.22 1.84
C THR A 327 16.55 1.66 2.05
N PRO A 328 17.44 2.65 1.90
CA PRO A 328 18.89 2.51 1.77
C PRO A 328 19.58 2.09 3.09
N HIS A 329 20.88 1.79 3.04
CA HIS A 329 21.72 1.46 4.21
C HIS A 329 22.13 2.70 5.04
N ARG A 330 21.18 3.59 5.27
CA ARG A 330 21.30 4.81 6.10
C ARG A 330 20.73 4.55 7.49
N LYS A 331 21.09 5.38 8.48
CA LYS A 331 20.55 5.30 9.85
C LYS A 331 19.03 5.20 9.92
N ILE A 332 18.33 5.88 9.00
CA ILE A 332 16.88 5.74 8.83
C ILE A 332 16.65 5.15 7.43
N PRO A 333 16.34 3.85 7.32
CA PRO A 333 15.92 3.27 6.04
C PRO A 333 14.54 3.80 5.65
N GLY A 334 14.18 3.70 4.36
CA GLY A 334 12.93 4.26 3.85
C GLY A 334 11.99 3.26 3.18
N MET A 335 12.48 2.09 2.76
CA MET A 335 11.66 0.99 2.24
C MET A 335 12.20 -0.37 2.63
N LYS A 336 11.34 -1.39 2.62
CA LYS A 336 11.75 -2.80 2.71
C LYS A 336 12.39 -3.25 1.39
N GLY A 337 13.35 -2.51 0.84
CA GLY A 337 13.82 -2.75 -0.53
C GLY A 337 14.80 -3.92 -0.69
N ALA A 338 15.33 -4.49 0.41
CA ALA A 338 16.33 -5.56 0.35
C ALA A 338 15.71 -6.96 0.28
N ILE A 339 14.41 -7.11 0.51
CA ILE A 339 13.68 -8.36 0.25
C ILE A 339 13.33 -8.48 -1.25
N PRO A 340 13.27 -9.71 -1.81
CA PRO A 340 12.85 -9.90 -3.19
C PRO A 340 11.42 -9.38 -3.45
N HIS A 341 11.29 -8.48 -4.43
CA HIS A 341 10.01 -7.91 -4.91
C HIS A 341 9.59 -8.46 -6.29
N GLN A 342 10.43 -9.28 -6.90
CA GLN A 342 10.24 -9.91 -8.21
C GLN A 342 11.08 -11.17 -8.27
N VAL A 343 10.69 -12.14 -9.11
CA VAL A 343 11.39 -13.42 -9.24
C VAL A 343 12.85 -13.22 -9.67
N TRP A 344 13.10 -12.37 -10.66
CA TRP A 344 14.45 -12.07 -11.16
C TRP A 344 15.02 -10.80 -10.53
N VAL A 345 15.77 -10.95 -9.43
CA VAL A 345 16.37 -9.82 -8.70
C VAL A 345 17.68 -9.41 -9.36
N PRO A 346 17.87 -8.13 -9.72
CA PRO A 346 19.10 -7.67 -10.38
C PRO A 346 20.27 -7.55 -9.41
N GLU A 347 21.47 -7.76 -9.91
CA GLU A 347 22.68 -7.22 -9.29
C GLU A 347 22.73 -5.71 -9.53
N MET A 348 22.88 -4.94 -8.45
CA MET A 348 22.85 -3.48 -8.49
C MET A 348 24.26 -2.89 -8.53
N ASP A 349 24.47 -1.86 -9.33
CA ASP A 349 25.65 -1.01 -9.24
C ASP A 349 25.44 0.03 -8.14
N SER A 350 26.29 -0.03 -7.10
CA SER A 350 26.22 0.88 -5.96
C SER A 350 26.59 2.32 -6.31
N ALA A 351 27.27 2.58 -7.43
CA ALA A 351 27.60 3.94 -7.84
C ALA A 351 26.45 4.65 -8.56
N THR A 352 25.61 3.90 -9.27
CA THR A 352 24.57 4.47 -10.16
C THR A 352 23.15 4.17 -9.70
N CYS A 353 22.97 3.23 -8.76
CA CYS A 353 21.67 2.62 -8.43
C CYS A 353 21.00 1.92 -9.62
N LEU A 354 21.75 1.55 -10.66
CA LEU A 354 21.21 0.90 -11.86
C LEU A 354 21.54 -0.60 -11.87
N PRO A 355 20.75 -1.44 -12.57
CA PRO A 355 21.05 -2.85 -12.71
C PRO A 355 22.32 -3.06 -13.54
N ARG A 356 23.23 -3.93 -13.08
CA ARG A 356 24.47 -4.23 -13.81
C ARG A 356 24.18 -5.01 -15.08
N LYS A 357 24.98 -4.76 -16.12
CA LYS A 357 24.99 -5.53 -17.36
C LYS A 357 26.22 -6.43 -17.45
N GLY A 358 26.04 -7.61 -18.00
CA GLY A 358 27.12 -8.52 -18.39
C GLY A 358 27.84 -8.06 -19.66
N VAL A 359 28.86 -8.81 -20.05
CA VAL A 359 29.68 -8.53 -21.25
C VAL A 359 28.89 -8.59 -22.57
N ASP A 360 27.77 -9.31 -22.58
CA ASP A 360 26.87 -9.44 -23.72
C ASP A 360 25.77 -8.35 -23.76
N GLY A 361 25.78 -7.43 -22.78
CA GLY A 361 24.80 -6.37 -22.62
C GLY A 361 23.49 -6.78 -21.93
N SER A 362 23.34 -8.05 -21.56
CA SER A 362 22.19 -8.55 -20.78
C SER A 362 22.29 -8.11 -19.32
N TYR A 363 21.16 -8.03 -18.62
CA TYR A 363 21.12 -7.68 -17.20
C TYR A 363 21.50 -8.89 -16.33
N LEU A 364 22.35 -8.66 -15.33
CA LEU A 364 22.73 -9.68 -14.36
C LEU A 364 21.61 -9.84 -13.34
N VAL A 365 20.93 -11.00 -13.34
CA VAL A 365 19.80 -11.29 -12.45
C VAL A 365 19.95 -12.65 -11.77
N LYS A 366 19.43 -12.76 -10.55
CA LYS A 366 19.30 -14.01 -9.79
C LYS A 366 17.83 -14.37 -9.63
N LYS A 367 17.49 -15.65 -9.85
CA LYS A 367 16.15 -16.18 -9.59
C LYS A 367 15.90 -16.36 -8.09
N THR A 368 14.72 -15.98 -7.64
CA THR A 368 14.23 -16.07 -6.26
C THR A 368 12.76 -16.54 -6.27
N GLY A 369 12.15 -16.77 -5.11
CA GLY A 369 10.70 -16.95 -4.95
C GLY A 369 9.87 -15.68 -5.12
N GLY A 370 10.52 -14.53 -5.41
CA GLY A 370 9.84 -13.26 -5.66
C GLY A 370 9.10 -12.72 -4.44
N LEU A 371 8.16 -11.80 -4.68
CA LEU A 371 7.39 -11.17 -3.60
C LEU A 371 6.50 -12.19 -2.87
N THR A 372 5.93 -13.16 -3.59
CA THR A 372 5.08 -14.20 -3.02
C THR A 372 5.85 -15.12 -2.09
N GLY A 373 7.04 -15.58 -2.49
CA GLY A 373 7.93 -16.35 -1.61
C GLY A 373 8.28 -15.56 -0.35
N THR A 374 8.58 -14.27 -0.47
CA THR A 374 8.89 -13.39 0.66
C THR A 374 7.73 -13.30 1.66
N MET A 375 6.50 -13.16 1.16
CA MET A 375 5.30 -13.07 2.00
C MET A 375 5.03 -14.38 2.75
N ILE A 376 5.15 -15.51 2.05
CA ILE A 376 4.85 -16.83 2.61
C ILE A 376 5.93 -17.25 3.61
N ASP A 377 7.21 -16.97 3.33
CA ASP A 377 8.33 -17.33 4.20
C ASP A 377 8.18 -16.76 5.62
N ILE A 378 7.84 -15.48 5.75
CA ILE A 378 7.68 -14.88 7.08
C ILE A 378 6.45 -15.40 7.83
N ILE A 379 5.34 -15.66 7.12
CA ILE A 379 4.14 -16.22 7.76
C ILE A 379 4.40 -17.64 8.21
N ALA A 380 5.09 -18.45 7.38
CA ALA A 380 5.50 -19.79 7.74
C ALA A 380 6.46 -19.78 8.95
N ALA A 381 7.41 -18.84 8.98
CA ALA A 381 8.32 -18.68 10.11
C ALA A 381 7.56 -18.41 11.42
N VAL A 382 6.60 -17.48 11.39
CA VAL A 382 5.76 -17.13 12.55
C VAL A 382 4.85 -18.29 12.96
N ALA A 383 4.20 -18.94 12.01
CA ALA A 383 3.36 -20.13 12.29
C ALA A 383 4.17 -21.25 12.95
N ASN A 384 5.42 -21.47 12.51
CA ASN A 384 6.33 -22.46 13.06
C ASN A 384 6.76 -22.15 14.51
N GLN A 385 6.56 -20.92 15.00
CA GLN A 385 6.74 -20.56 16.42
C GLN A 385 5.48 -20.80 17.27
N ASN A 386 4.48 -21.53 16.75
CA ASN A 386 3.21 -21.81 17.41
C ASN A 386 2.43 -20.53 17.80
N ILE A 387 2.50 -19.51 16.93
CA ILE A 387 1.72 -18.29 17.09
C ILE A 387 0.31 -18.52 16.53
N PHE A 388 -0.71 -18.30 17.37
CA PHE A 388 -2.09 -18.32 16.90
C PHE A 388 -2.40 -17.01 16.19
N MET A 389 -3.00 -17.12 15.01
CA MET A 389 -3.32 -15.99 14.15
C MET A 389 -4.83 -15.93 13.93
N MET A 390 -5.35 -14.71 14.00
CA MET A 390 -6.73 -14.37 13.64
C MET A 390 -6.69 -13.14 12.75
N HIS A 391 -7.62 -13.05 11.81
CA HIS A 391 -7.67 -11.99 10.83
C HIS A 391 -9.03 -11.30 10.89
N ILE A 392 -9.04 -9.98 10.99
CA ILE A 392 -10.25 -9.15 10.99
C ILE A 392 -10.00 -8.00 10.02
N VAL A 393 -10.58 -8.10 8.83
CA VAL A 393 -10.35 -7.21 7.69
C VAL A 393 -11.26 -6.01 7.79
N ASP A 394 -10.65 -4.82 7.70
CA ASP A 394 -11.34 -3.56 7.46
C ASP A 394 -11.65 -3.43 5.96
N ALA A 395 -12.91 -3.70 5.61
CA ALA A 395 -13.46 -3.51 4.27
C ALA A 395 -14.65 -2.55 4.32
N VAL A 396 -14.71 -1.62 5.28
CA VAL A 396 -15.79 -0.63 5.34
C VAL A 396 -15.60 0.42 4.26
N GLU A 397 -14.35 0.90 4.09
CA GLU A 397 -13.91 1.72 2.97
C GLU A 397 -12.68 1.08 2.30
N GLY A 398 -12.92 0.25 1.27
CA GLY A 398 -11.87 -0.36 0.45
C GLY A 398 -11.11 0.68 -0.36
N ILE A 399 -9.84 0.43 -0.69
CA ILE A 399 -9.01 1.40 -1.43
C ILE A 399 -8.70 0.92 -2.84
N ASN A 400 -9.07 1.76 -3.81
CA ASN A 400 -8.84 1.55 -5.23
C ASN A 400 -7.75 2.49 -5.77
N ARG A 401 -7.12 2.14 -6.90
CA ARG A 401 -6.13 2.92 -7.69
C ARG A 401 -4.74 3.15 -7.11
N ASP A 402 -4.63 3.40 -5.81
CA ASP A 402 -3.36 3.60 -5.10
C ASP A 402 -3.51 3.35 -3.59
N HIS A 403 -2.65 2.49 -3.04
CA HIS A 403 -2.61 2.14 -1.62
C HIS A 403 -1.47 2.77 -0.83
N GLN A 404 -0.60 3.54 -1.48
CA GLN A 404 0.63 4.06 -0.87
C GLN A 404 0.39 5.37 -0.09
N GLY A 405 -0.79 5.97 -0.23
CA GLY A 405 -1.12 7.24 0.41
C GLY A 405 -0.59 8.45 -0.37
N GLN A 406 -0.43 8.33 -1.69
CA GLN A 406 0.12 9.38 -2.56
C GLN A 406 -0.96 10.29 -3.16
N GLY A 407 -2.23 10.10 -2.76
CA GLY A 407 -3.35 10.97 -3.14
C GLY A 407 -4.11 10.57 -4.41
N LEU A 408 -3.79 9.40 -5.00
CA LEU A 408 -4.56 8.83 -6.10
C LEU A 408 -5.61 7.80 -5.63
N GLY A 409 -5.48 7.35 -4.37
CA GLY A 409 -6.35 6.32 -3.79
C GLY A 409 -7.79 6.80 -3.61
N ILE A 410 -8.76 5.96 -3.97
CA ILE A 410 -10.19 6.22 -3.79
C ILE A 410 -10.73 5.30 -2.70
N LYS A 411 -11.46 5.88 -1.74
CA LYS A 411 -12.16 5.14 -0.67
C LYS A 411 -13.54 4.69 -1.17
N GLU A 412 -13.62 3.42 -1.57
CA GLU A 412 -14.85 2.77 -2.05
C GLU A 412 -15.72 2.31 -0.87
N PRO A 413 -17.00 2.70 -0.80
CA PRO A 413 -17.86 2.45 0.37
C PRO A 413 -18.46 1.04 0.35
N GLU A 414 -17.65 0.02 0.62
CA GLU A 414 -18.06 -1.39 0.58
C GLU A 414 -18.91 -1.81 1.79
N GLY A 415 -18.64 -1.28 2.98
CA GLY A 415 -19.45 -1.51 4.18
C GLY A 415 -19.36 -2.93 4.73
N LEU A 416 -18.21 -3.59 4.60
CA LEU A 416 -17.99 -4.95 5.06
C LEU A 416 -16.95 -5.02 6.17
N VAL A 417 -17.13 -6.00 7.06
CA VAL A 417 -16.08 -6.51 7.95
C VAL A 417 -16.03 -8.00 7.76
N MET A 418 -14.82 -8.54 7.64
CA MET A 418 -14.61 -9.97 7.36
C MET A 418 -13.65 -10.53 8.40
N ALA A 419 -13.91 -11.71 8.92
CA ALA A 419 -13.07 -12.34 9.94
C ALA A 419 -12.87 -13.83 9.68
N GLY A 420 -11.68 -14.32 9.98
CA GLY A 420 -11.33 -15.74 9.84
C GLY A 420 -10.04 -16.09 10.56
N ILE A 421 -9.86 -17.39 10.83
CA ILE A 421 -8.62 -17.95 11.42
C ILE A 421 -7.73 -18.66 10.39
N ASP A 422 -8.28 -19.01 9.23
CA ASP A 422 -7.53 -19.56 8.11
C ASP A 422 -7.13 -18.40 7.18
N PRO A 423 -5.83 -18.08 7.05
CA PRO A 423 -5.37 -16.95 6.27
C PRO A 423 -5.67 -17.12 4.78
N VAL A 424 -5.62 -18.33 4.23
CA VAL A 424 -5.81 -18.55 2.78
C VAL A 424 -7.28 -18.41 2.41
N ALA A 425 -8.17 -19.02 3.18
CA ALA A 425 -9.61 -18.97 2.96
C ALA A 425 -10.15 -17.54 3.04
N ALA A 426 -9.80 -16.83 4.12
CA ALA A 426 -10.28 -15.47 4.34
C ALA A 426 -9.71 -14.50 3.29
N ASP A 427 -8.43 -14.65 2.90
CA ASP A 427 -7.80 -13.76 1.92
C ASP A 427 -8.35 -14.01 0.50
N LEU A 428 -8.56 -15.27 0.12
CA LEU A 428 -9.18 -15.61 -1.16
C LEU A 428 -10.63 -15.11 -1.24
N PHE A 429 -11.41 -15.21 -0.15
CA PHE A 429 -12.75 -14.63 -0.08
C PHE A 429 -12.71 -13.11 -0.34
N CYS A 430 -11.79 -12.40 0.32
CA CYS A 430 -11.62 -10.96 0.11
C CYS A 430 -11.25 -10.63 -1.34
N ALA A 431 -10.34 -11.39 -1.96
CA ALA A 431 -9.94 -11.19 -3.36
C ALA A 431 -11.12 -11.44 -4.32
N ARG A 432 -11.89 -12.50 -4.09
CA ARG A 432 -13.08 -12.84 -4.89
C ARG A 432 -14.16 -11.77 -4.81
N TYR A 433 -14.38 -11.18 -3.62
CA TYR A 433 -15.27 -10.04 -3.47
C TYR A 433 -14.76 -8.81 -4.22
N MET A 434 -13.49 -8.45 -4.02
CA MET A 434 -12.90 -7.23 -4.56
C MET A 434 -12.78 -7.25 -6.09
N PHE A 435 -12.41 -8.38 -6.67
CA PHE A 435 -12.15 -8.49 -8.10
C PHE A 435 -13.27 -9.22 -8.85
N SER A 436 -14.52 -8.98 -8.43
CA SER A 436 -15.71 -9.39 -9.18
C SER A 436 -16.81 -8.36 -9.04
N ASN A 437 -17.13 -7.66 -10.15
CA ASN A 437 -18.13 -6.59 -10.19
C ASN A 437 -19.38 -6.96 -11.04
N VAL A 438 -19.57 -8.24 -11.31
CA VAL A 438 -20.73 -8.78 -12.02
C VAL A 438 -21.42 -9.87 -11.21
N GLY A 439 -22.72 -10.04 -11.46
CA GLY A 439 -23.53 -11.04 -10.74
C GLY A 439 -23.30 -12.48 -11.23
N LEU A 440 -23.79 -13.45 -10.45
CA LEU A 440 -23.65 -14.90 -10.63
C LEU A 440 -23.88 -15.37 -12.07
N LYS A 441 -24.99 -14.95 -12.68
CA LYS A 441 -25.37 -15.39 -14.02
C LYS A 441 -24.39 -14.88 -15.08
N GLU A 442 -24.06 -13.59 -15.02
CA GLU A 442 -23.10 -12.97 -15.94
C GLU A 442 -21.69 -13.55 -15.76
N ALA A 443 -21.32 -13.88 -14.52
CA ALA A 443 -20.06 -14.54 -14.22
C ALA A 443 -19.96 -15.93 -14.84
N GLU A 444 -20.97 -16.78 -14.70
CA GLU A 444 -21.03 -18.12 -15.32
C GLU A 444 -21.06 -18.02 -16.85
N GLU A 445 -21.85 -17.10 -17.41
CA GLU A 445 -21.93 -16.86 -18.86
C GLU A 445 -20.60 -16.35 -19.44
N SER A 446 -19.77 -15.68 -18.65
CA SER A 446 -18.44 -15.24 -19.09
C SER A 446 -17.47 -16.41 -19.33
N GLY A 447 -17.68 -17.55 -18.64
CA GLY A 447 -16.79 -18.71 -18.68
C GLY A 447 -15.38 -18.48 -18.11
N LEU A 448 -15.11 -17.37 -17.42
CA LEU A 448 -13.80 -17.05 -16.87
C LEU A 448 -13.63 -17.59 -15.45
N ASP A 449 -12.92 -18.72 -15.34
CA ASP A 449 -12.46 -19.28 -14.06
C ASP A 449 -11.34 -18.43 -13.45
N ASP A 450 -11.34 -18.35 -12.12
CA ASP A 450 -10.41 -17.58 -11.30
C ASP A 450 -9.08 -18.29 -11.01
N GLY A 451 -8.85 -19.48 -11.59
CA GLY A 451 -7.70 -20.35 -11.32
C GLY A 451 -7.82 -21.15 -10.02
N MET A 452 -8.89 -20.96 -9.26
CA MET A 452 -9.12 -21.50 -7.92
C MET A 452 -10.50 -22.19 -7.80
N GLY A 453 -11.10 -22.55 -8.94
CA GLY A 453 -12.36 -23.31 -9.01
C GLY A 453 -13.63 -22.47 -8.83
N GLY A 454 -13.57 -21.16 -9.10
CA GLY A 454 -14.70 -20.25 -9.05
C GLY A 454 -14.76 -19.29 -10.23
N TYR A 455 -15.95 -18.77 -10.53
CA TYR A 455 -16.13 -17.76 -11.58
C TYR A 455 -16.22 -16.38 -10.93
N PHE A 456 -15.16 -15.58 -11.02
CA PHE A 456 -15.07 -14.22 -10.43
C PHE A 456 -14.46 -13.20 -11.41
N PRO A 457 -15.14 -12.92 -12.54
CA PRO A 457 -14.67 -11.92 -13.48
C PRO A 457 -15.05 -10.49 -13.06
N GLN A 458 -14.26 -9.53 -13.54
CA GLN A 458 -14.62 -8.12 -13.60
C GLN A 458 -15.05 -7.76 -15.01
N ALA A 459 -16.18 -7.06 -15.15
CA ALA A 459 -16.47 -6.27 -16.32
C ALA A 459 -15.45 -5.13 -16.45
N VAL A 460 -14.77 -5.08 -17.59
CA VAL A 460 -13.70 -4.12 -17.90
C VAL A 460 -13.95 -3.42 -19.24
N PRO A 461 -13.51 -2.16 -19.40
CA PRO A 461 -13.50 -1.50 -20.70
C PRO A 461 -12.36 -2.08 -21.55
N VAL A 462 -12.63 -2.53 -22.77
CA VAL A 462 -11.62 -3.03 -23.71
C VAL A 462 -11.58 -2.12 -24.93
N PRO A 463 -10.43 -1.48 -25.20
CA PRO A 463 -10.29 -0.66 -26.40
C PRO A 463 -10.21 -1.54 -27.65
N ARG A 464 -10.83 -1.10 -28.74
CA ARG A 464 -10.74 -1.75 -30.05
C ARG A 464 -10.70 -0.69 -31.14
N TYR A 465 -9.83 -0.87 -32.12
CA TYR A 465 -9.83 -0.04 -33.32
C TYR A 465 -10.94 -0.49 -34.27
N ASP A 466 -11.80 0.42 -34.70
CA ASP A 466 -12.90 0.15 -35.65
C ASP A 466 -12.64 0.62 -37.08
N GLY A 467 -11.42 1.10 -37.36
CA GLY A 467 -11.02 1.68 -38.64
C GLY A 467 -11.11 3.21 -38.68
N GLN A 468 -11.77 3.83 -37.69
CA GLN A 468 -11.88 5.30 -37.58
C GLN A 468 -11.41 5.80 -36.21
N ALA A 469 -11.79 5.12 -35.14
CA ALA A 469 -11.46 5.45 -33.76
C ALA A 469 -11.05 4.22 -32.96
N ILE A 470 -10.39 4.45 -31.83
CA ILE A 470 -10.20 3.41 -30.82
C ILE A 470 -11.37 3.54 -29.84
N ILE A 471 -12.38 2.70 -29.97
CA ILE A 471 -13.60 2.76 -29.17
C ILE A 471 -13.53 1.82 -27.96
N THR A 472 -14.34 2.07 -26.93
CA THR A 472 -14.46 1.19 -25.76
C THR A 472 -15.59 0.19 -25.96
N GLU A 473 -15.29 -1.09 -25.77
CA GLU A 473 -16.28 -2.16 -25.63
C GLU A 473 -16.28 -2.72 -24.21
N LYS A 474 -17.38 -3.36 -23.81
CA LYS A 474 -17.43 -4.10 -22.54
C LYS A 474 -16.91 -5.53 -22.77
N ALA A 475 -16.01 -5.99 -21.92
CA ALA A 475 -15.65 -7.40 -21.84
C ALA A 475 -15.38 -7.80 -20.38
N TYR A 476 -14.86 -9.02 -20.20
CA TYR A 476 -14.51 -9.55 -18.88
C TYR A 476 -13.03 -9.90 -18.78
N ASP A 477 -12.43 -9.63 -17.62
CA ASP A 477 -11.07 -9.99 -17.21
C ASP A 477 -11.11 -10.59 -15.80
N CYS A 478 -10.12 -11.40 -15.42
CA CYS A 478 -10.02 -12.00 -14.09
C CYS A 478 -8.58 -11.96 -13.58
N PRO A 479 -8.21 -10.98 -12.74
CA PRO A 479 -6.86 -10.88 -12.20
C PRO A 479 -6.51 -12.00 -11.22
N LEU A 480 -7.49 -12.63 -10.55
CA LEU A 480 -7.22 -13.74 -9.64
C LEU A 480 -6.50 -14.92 -10.33
N ARG A 481 -6.84 -15.20 -11.59
CA ARG A 481 -6.22 -16.29 -12.37
C ARG A 481 -4.72 -16.11 -12.57
N ARG A 482 -4.22 -14.88 -12.39
CA ARG A 482 -2.82 -14.50 -12.58
C ARG A 482 -2.04 -14.46 -11.26
N ASP A 483 -2.68 -14.77 -10.13
CA ASP A 483 -2.07 -14.74 -8.80
C ASP A 483 -1.88 -16.15 -8.24
N TYR A 484 -0.63 -16.51 -7.94
CA TYR A 484 -0.27 -17.81 -7.40
C TYR A 484 -0.12 -17.81 -5.87
N CYS A 485 -0.37 -16.67 -5.22
CA CYS A 485 -0.20 -16.51 -3.78
C CYS A 485 -1.00 -17.52 -2.96
N PHE A 486 -2.30 -17.68 -3.27
CA PHE A 486 -3.19 -18.55 -2.50
C PHE A 486 -2.84 -20.04 -2.63
N GLU A 487 -2.56 -20.49 -3.85
CA GLU A 487 -2.15 -21.87 -4.10
C GLU A 487 -0.82 -22.17 -3.38
N ARG A 488 0.17 -21.28 -3.51
CA ARG A 488 1.48 -21.47 -2.90
C ARG A 488 1.41 -21.43 -1.37
N ALA A 489 0.57 -20.57 -0.79
CA ALA A 489 0.33 -20.52 0.65
C ALA A 489 -0.34 -21.80 1.17
N GLU A 490 -1.31 -22.36 0.44
CA GLU A 490 -1.93 -23.65 0.75
C GLU A 490 -0.92 -24.81 0.67
N GLN A 491 -0.09 -24.85 -0.38
CA GLN A 491 0.98 -25.85 -0.55
C GLN A 491 2.02 -25.79 0.58
N ARG A 492 2.28 -24.59 1.12
CA ARG A 492 3.16 -24.36 2.28
C ARG A 492 2.46 -24.61 3.63
N GLY A 493 1.22 -25.07 3.61
CA GLY A 493 0.47 -25.49 4.80
C GLY A 493 -0.06 -24.34 5.65
N LEU A 494 -0.21 -23.13 5.08
CA LEU A 494 -0.67 -21.96 5.83
C LEU A 494 -2.19 -21.93 6.04
N GLY A 495 -2.96 -22.64 5.21
CA GLY A 495 -4.42 -22.63 5.23
C GLY A 495 -5.00 -23.40 4.05
N LYS A 496 -6.28 -23.21 3.77
CA LYS A 496 -7.02 -23.85 2.66
C LYS A 496 -7.78 -22.84 1.84
N ARG A 497 -7.94 -23.08 0.53
CA ARG A 497 -8.73 -22.22 -0.37
C ARG A 497 -10.24 -22.40 -0.24
N SER A 498 -10.71 -23.56 0.20
CA SER A 498 -12.14 -23.82 0.41
C SER A 498 -12.68 -23.05 1.61
N TYR A 499 -13.82 -22.37 1.46
CA TYR A 499 -14.47 -21.63 2.53
C TYR A 499 -15.99 -21.60 2.40
N TYR A 500 -16.66 -21.22 3.48
CA TYR A 500 -18.07 -20.85 3.50
C TYR A 500 -18.29 -19.59 4.34
N VAL A 501 -19.31 -18.81 4.00
CA VAL A 501 -19.63 -17.57 4.71
C VAL A 501 -20.68 -17.78 5.80
N VAL A 502 -20.48 -17.14 6.94
CA VAL A 502 -21.46 -16.96 8.01
C VAL A 502 -21.56 -15.48 8.41
N GLY A 503 -22.63 -15.09 9.10
CA GLY A 503 -22.75 -13.76 9.70
C GLY A 503 -24.05 -13.05 9.36
N HIS A 504 -24.03 -11.72 9.31
CA HIS A 504 -25.25 -10.92 9.30
C HIS A 504 -25.16 -9.66 8.43
N ASP A 505 -26.21 -9.39 7.66
CA ASP A 505 -26.39 -8.15 6.93
C ASP A 505 -27.28 -7.21 7.75
N ALA A 506 -26.69 -6.20 8.40
CA ALA A 506 -27.42 -5.23 9.21
C ALA A 506 -28.23 -4.23 8.36
N ILE A 507 -28.04 -4.19 7.04
CA ILE A 507 -28.84 -3.36 6.13
C ILE A 507 -30.19 -4.02 5.86
N THR A 508 -30.19 -5.33 5.63
CA THR A 508 -31.40 -6.09 5.26
C THR A 508 -32.00 -6.87 6.43
N GLY A 509 -31.25 -7.09 7.50
CA GLY A 509 -31.65 -7.91 8.65
C GLY A 509 -31.57 -9.42 8.38
N HIS A 510 -30.94 -9.84 7.29
CA HIS A 510 -30.86 -11.24 6.89
C HIS A 510 -29.49 -11.87 7.20
N PRO A 511 -29.44 -13.21 7.40
CA PRO A 511 -28.17 -13.92 7.54
C PRO A 511 -27.38 -13.90 6.22
N LEU A 512 -26.06 -13.73 6.34
CA LEU A 512 -25.12 -13.86 5.24
C LEU A 512 -24.74 -15.32 5.05
N ALA A 513 -24.52 -15.70 3.79
CA ALA A 513 -24.07 -17.02 3.39
C ALA A 513 -23.24 -16.90 2.10
N SER A 514 -22.62 -18.01 1.70
CA SER A 514 -22.03 -18.12 0.37
C SER A 514 -22.67 -19.23 -0.46
N PHE A 515 -22.63 -19.03 -1.78
CA PHE A 515 -23.02 -20.02 -2.77
C PHE A 515 -21.96 -20.06 -3.87
N ARG A 516 -21.27 -21.19 -4.04
CA ARG A 516 -20.12 -21.31 -4.95
C ARG A 516 -19.04 -20.25 -4.66
N GLY A 517 -18.82 -19.97 -3.38
CA GLY A 517 -17.87 -18.96 -2.89
C GLY A 517 -18.36 -17.51 -2.97
N ARG A 518 -19.53 -17.25 -3.54
CA ARG A 518 -20.08 -15.90 -3.74
C ARG A 518 -20.79 -15.39 -2.50
N LEU A 519 -20.55 -14.14 -2.11
CA LEU A 519 -21.22 -13.52 -0.96
C LEU A 519 -22.68 -13.19 -1.29
N GLY A 520 -23.59 -13.48 -0.36
CA GLY A 520 -24.97 -13.02 -0.45
C GLY A 520 -25.71 -13.13 0.88
N PHE A 521 -26.94 -12.62 0.91
CA PHE A 521 -27.86 -12.80 2.03
C PHE A 521 -29.04 -13.71 1.63
N VAL A 522 -29.60 -14.40 2.62
CA VAL A 522 -30.70 -15.35 2.40
C VAL A 522 -32.01 -14.80 2.97
N GLU A 523 -32.97 -14.55 2.08
CA GLU A 523 -34.35 -14.13 2.42
C GLU A 523 -35.31 -15.27 2.09
N GLY A 524 -35.90 -15.91 3.10
CA GLY A 524 -36.66 -17.14 2.89
C GLY A 524 -35.76 -18.19 2.23
N ASN A 525 -36.15 -18.71 1.06
CA ASN A 525 -35.32 -19.64 0.26
C ASN A 525 -34.62 -18.95 -0.92
N ARG A 526 -34.53 -17.61 -0.97
CA ARG A 526 -33.85 -16.89 -2.05
C ARG A 526 -32.47 -16.44 -1.61
N PHE A 527 -31.50 -16.62 -2.48
CA PHE A 527 -30.16 -16.06 -2.32
C PHE A 527 -30.04 -14.77 -3.12
N ASN A 528 -29.73 -13.68 -2.42
CA ASN A 528 -29.50 -12.38 -3.02
C ASN A 528 -28.01 -12.06 -2.92
N GLU A 529 -27.35 -12.06 -4.06
CA GLU A 529 -25.91 -11.82 -4.15
C GLU A 529 -25.53 -10.39 -3.77
N ILE A 530 -24.35 -10.23 -3.18
CA ILE A 530 -23.74 -8.94 -2.86
C ILE A 530 -22.45 -8.84 -3.68
N VAL A 531 -22.39 -7.82 -4.54
CA VAL A 531 -21.30 -7.61 -5.50
C VAL A 531 -20.84 -6.16 -5.38
N THR A 532 -19.53 -5.91 -5.48
CA THR A 532 -19.01 -4.55 -5.52
C THR A 532 -19.41 -3.85 -6.83
N SER A 533 -19.68 -2.54 -6.76
CA SER A 533 -19.87 -1.71 -7.95
C SER A 533 -18.55 -1.14 -8.49
N ALA A 534 -17.45 -1.26 -7.76
CA ALA A 534 -16.17 -0.69 -8.14
C ALA A 534 -15.42 -1.59 -9.14
N LEU A 535 -14.63 -0.97 -10.01
CA LEU A 535 -13.61 -1.67 -10.80
C LEU A 535 -12.27 -1.51 -10.08
N TYR A 536 -11.84 -2.56 -9.39
CA TYR A 536 -10.60 -2.52 -8.63
C TYR A 536 -9.38 -2.77 -9.52
N SER A 537 -8.47 -1.80 -9.52
CA SER A 537 -7.17 -1.86 -10.20
C SER A 537 -6.21 -0.82 -9.62
N ASP A 538 -4.91 -1.02 -9.80
CA ASP A 538 -3.88 -0.05 -9.40
C ASP A 538 -3.21 0.60 -10.62
N THR A 539 -2.96 1.90 -10.51
CA THR A 539 -2.42 2.72 -11.61
C THR A 539 -0.98 2.37 -12.00
N TYR A 540 -0.24 1.66 -11.16
CA TYR A 540 1.14 1.25 -11.46
C TYR A 540 1.22 -0.12 -12.13
N LYS A 541 0.13 -0.88 -12.17
CA LYS A 541 0.10 -2.26 -12.69
C LYS A 541 -1.12 -2.63 -13.52
N MET A 542 -1.62 -1.67 -14.30
CA MET A 542 -2.69 -1.90 -15.28
C MET A 542 -2.47 -3.14 -16.18
N PRO A 543 -1.25 -3.44 -16.68
CA PRO A 543 -1.03 -4.66 -17.48
C PRO A 543 -1.30 -5.99 -16.77
N TRP A 544 -1.35 -6.00 -15.45
CA TRP A 544 -1.67 -7.17 -14.64
C TRP A 544 -3.13 -7.16 -14.17
N ASP A 545 -3.62 -6.02 -13.68
CA ASP A 545 -4.97 -5.92 -13.11
C ASP A 545 -6.06 -5.88 -14.18
N LEU A 546 -5.80 -5.14 -15.26
CA LEU A 546 -6.72 -4.91 -16.38
C LEU A 546 -6.04 -5.36 -17.68
N GLN A 547 -5.44 -6.55 -17.66
CA GLN A 547 -4.64 -7.08 -18.76
C GLN A 547 -5.40 -7.11 -20.08
N LYS A 548 -6.70 -7.41 -20.07
CA LYS A 548 -7.53 -7.39 -21.28
C LYS A 548 -7.74 -5.98 -21.82
N THR A 549 -7.94 -4.99 -20.94
CA THR A 549 -7.96 -3.57 -21.32
C THR A 549 -6.64 -3.15 -21.93
N PHE A 550 -5.53 -3.51 -21.29
CA PHE A 550 -4.18 -3.18 -21.74
C PHE A 550 -3.88 -3.78 -23.12
N PHE A 551 -4.10 -5.09 -23.30
CA PHE A 551 -3.85 -5.75 -24.58
C PHE A 551 -4.82 -5.30 -25.68
N GLY A 552 -6.08 -4.99 -25.36
CA GLY A 552 -7.00 -4.37 -26.33
C GLY A 552 -6.49 -3.01 -26.82
N TYR A 553 -5.95 -2.18 -25.92
CA TYR A 553 -5.29 -0.94 -26.31
C TYR A 553 -4.06 -1.18 -27.17
N MET A 554 -3.18 -2.11 -26.77
CA MET A 554 -1.97 -2.43 -27.53
C MET A 554 -2.31 -2.96 -28.94
N ASP A 555 -3.29 -3.85 -29.09
CA ASP A 555 -3.76 -4.35 -30.39
C ASP A 555 -4.30 -3.21 -31.28
N ALA A 556 -5.09 -2.31 -30.69
CA ALA A 556 -5.67 -1.17 -31.39
C ALA A 556 -4.60 -0.20 -31.89
N VAL A 557 -3.61 0.14 -31.05
CA VAL A 557 -2.52 1.05 -31.44
C VAL A 557 -1.48 0.37 -32.34
N ASP A 558 -1.22 -0.93 -32.19
CA ASP A 558 -0.35 -1.67 -33.11
C ASP A 558 -0.94 -1.68 -34.52
N THR A 559 -2.26 -1.80 -34.65
CA THR A 559 -2.97 -1.69 -35.92
C THR A 559 -2.95 -0.27 -36.48
N LEU A 560 -3.27 0.74 -35.65
CA LEU A 560 -3.34 2.14 -36.07
C LEU A 560 -1.97 2.72 -36.45
N GLU A 561 -0.95 2.46 -35.64
CA GLU A 561 0.37 3.08 -35.75
C GLU A 561 1.38 2.20 -36.53
N GLY A 562 1.03 0.96 -36.85
CA GLY A 562 1.94 0.01 -37.53
C GLY A 562 3.08 -0.46 -36.62
N THR A 563 2.79 -0.72 -35.35
CA THR A 563 3.79 -1.14 -34.34
C THR A 563 3.59 -2.59 -33.88
N SER A 564 4.47 -3.05 -32.98
CA SER A 564 4.41 -4.39 -32.38
C SER A 564 4.61 -4.34 -30.86
N ARG A 565 4.00 -3.36 -30.19
CA ARG A 565 4.15 -3.09 -28.76
C ARG A 565 3.60 -4.23 -27.91
N LYS A 566 2.47 -4.83 -28.29
CA LYS A 566 1.93 -6.00 -27.57
C LYS A 566 2.93 -7.15 -27.58
N ARG A 567 3.48 -7.45 -28.76
CA ARG A 567 4.50 -8.48 -28.92
C ARG A 567 5.74 -8.16 -28.10
N SER A 568 6.24 -6.92 -28.17
CA SER A 568 7.40 -6.49 -27.38
C SER A 568 7.17 -6.60 -25.86
N PHE A 569 5.94 -6.37 -25.39
CA PHE A 569 5.59 -6.51 -23.98
C PHE A 569 5.57 -7.99 -23.57
N LEU A 570 4.91 -8.84 -24.35
CA LEU A 570 4.86 -10.29 -24.11
C LEU A 570 6.26 -10.91 -24.16
N ASP A 571 7.07 -10.59 -25.17
CA ASP A 571 8.46 -11.07 -25.28
C ASP A 571 9.32 -10.68 -24.06
N ALA A 572 8.98 -9.60 -23.35
CA ALA A 572 9.71 -9.13 -22.17
C ALA A 572 9.22 -9.74 -20.84
N PHE A 573 7.93 -10.06 -20.72
CA PHE A 573 7.31 -10.41 -19.44
C PHE A 573 6.60 -11.76 -19.42
N ASP A 574 5.99 -12.22 -20.52
CA ASP A 574 5.36 -13.55 -20.56
C ASP A 574 6.46 -14.62 -20.64
N GLU A 575 6.83 -15.18 -19.50
CA GLU A 575 7.90 -16.17 -19.40
C GLU A 575 7.44 -17.58 -19.83
N THR A 576 6.13 -17.81 -19.93
CA THR A 576 5.54 -19.10 -20.31
C THR A 576 5.19 -19.20 -21.79
N GLY A 577 5.00 -18.06 -22.46
CA GLY A 577 4.57 -17.95 -23.85
C GLY A 577 3.08 -18.24 -24.06
N ASP A 578 2.25 -18.19 -23.01
CA ASP A 578 0.82 -18.50 -23.08
C ASP A 578 -0.06 -17.27 -23.41
N GLY A 579 0.55 -16.09 -23.56
CA GLY A 579 -0.12 -14.82 -23.84
C GLY A 579 -0.64 -14.10 -22.58
N THR A 580 -0.32 -14.60 -21.39
CA THR A 580 -0.70 -14.03 -20.08
C THR A 580 0.55 -13.57 -19.34
N VAL A 581 0.44 -12.49 -18.57
CA VAL A 581 1.51 -12.05 -17.66
C VAL A 581 1.00 -12.08 -16.23
N THR A 582 1.63 -12.88 -15.38
CA THR A 582 1.26 -13.16 -13.99
C THR A 582 1.90 -12.17 -13.01
N TYR A 583 1.47 -12.16 -11.75
CA TYR A 583 2.08 -11.32 -10.69
C TYR A 583 3.49 -11.78 -10.28
N GLU A 584 4.02 -12.86 -10.87
CA GLU A 584 5.41 -13.30 -10.70
C GLU A 584 6.32 -12.79 -11.83
N GLU A 585 5.72 -12.29 -12.90
CA GLU A 585 6.38 -11.99 -14.16
C GLU A 585 6.60 -10.48 -14.34
N TYR A 586 7.80 -10.04 -13.96
CA TYR A 586 8.30 -8.68 -14.19
C TYR A 586 9.56 -8.65 -15.08
N GLY A 587 9.84 -9.78 -15.75
CA GLY A 587 10.91 -9.93 -16.71
C GLY A 587 12.30 -9.97 -16.08
N LYS A 588 13.30 -10.07 -16.95
CA LYS A 588 14.71 -10.35 -16.59
C LYS A 588 15.61 -9.11 -16.65
N LYS A 589 15.03 -7.90 -16.67
CA LYS A 589 15.78 -6.63 -16.76
C LYS A 589 15.99 -5.94 -15.41
N GLY A 590 15.39 -6.44 -14.33
CA GLY A 590 15.61 -5.91 -12.99
C GLY A 590 14.73 -4.71 -12.60
N LEU A 591 13.47 -4.68 -13.04
CA LEU A 591 12.57 -3.53 -12.96
C LEU A 591 12.50 -2.84 -11.57
N TYR A 592 12.29 -3.63 -10.51
CA TYR A 592 12.06 -3.06 -9.16
C TYR A 592 13.33 -2.74 -8.37
N GLY A 593 14.53 -3.16 -8.81
CA GLY A 593 15.77 -2.90 -8.08
C GLY A 593 16.02 -1.40 -7.85
N PRO A 594 16.17 -0.59 -8.91
CA PRO A 594 16.31 0.86 -8.80
C PRO A 594 15.13 1.54 -8.10
N THR A 595 13.89 1.09 -8.38
CA THR A 595 12.67 1.66 -7.80
C THR A 595 12.66 1.55 -6.28
N ASN A 596 13.05 0.38 -5.75
CA ASN A 596 13.10 0.13 -4.31
C ASN A 596 14.22 0.92 -3.62
N ILE A 597 15.38 1.08 -4.26
CA ILE A 597 16.48 1.86 -3.70
C ILE A 597 16.14 3.35 -3.69
N LEU A 598 15.76 3.90 -4.85
CA LEU A 598 15.53 5.35 -5.02
C LEU A 598 14.27 5.82 -4.29
N GLY A 599 13.21 5.01 -4.27
CA GLY A 599 12.03 5.35 -3.47
C GLY A 599 12.31 5.21 -1.96
N GLY A 600 13.16 4.26 -1.55
CA GLY A 600 13.64 4.17 -0.17
C GLY A 600 14.45 5.40 0.22
N LEU A 601 15.30 5.90 -0.69
CA LEU A 601 16.05 7.14 -0.49
C LEU A 601 15.13 8.35 -0.37
N ASN A 602 14.10 8.44 -1.22
CA ASN A 602 13.10 9.51 -1.14
C ASN A 602 12.38 9.53 0.22
N MET A 603 12.03 8.36 0.76
CA MET A 603 11.42 8.28 2.09
C MET A 603 12.42 8.59 3.21
N SER A 604 13.64 8.07 3.13
CA SER A 604 14.71 8.30 4.11
C SER A 604 15.07 9.79 4.23
N THR A 605 15.22 10.49 3.10
CA THR A 605 15.62 11.91 3.07
C THR A 605 14.57 12.87 3.64
N LYS A 606 13.31 12.47 3.80
CA LYS A 606 12.32 13.25 4.60
C LYS A 606 12.80 13.46 6.04
N ALA A 607 13.64 12.57 6.54
CA ALA A 607 14.28 12.65 7.82
C ALA A 607 15.60 13.44 7.81
N ASP A 608 15.95 14.20 6.76
CA ASP A 608 17.20 14.99 6.69
C ASP A 608 17.05 16.43 7.16
N GLU A 609 18.11 16.97 7.77
CA GLU A 609 18.12 18.34 8.30
C GLU A 609 17.99 19.37 7.18
N ASP A 610 18.61 19.08 6.04
CA ASP A 610 18.47 19.85 4.81
C ASP A 610 17.14 19.49 4.11
N GLU A 611 16.18 20.42 4.16
CA GLU A 611 14.86 20.27 3.54
C GLU A 611 14.90 20.23 2.02
N SER A 612 16.05 20.47 1.41
CA SER A 612 16.22 20.37 -0.04
C SER A 612 16.53 18.95 -0.53
N GLU A 613 16.94 18.05 0.36
CA GLU A 613 17.29 16.65 0.03
C GLU A 613 16.11 15.81 -0.47
N PRO A 614 14.89 15.90 0.10
CA PRO A 614 13.72 15.20 -0.45
C PRO A 614 13.45 15.54 -1.93
N PHE A 615 13.68 16.79 -2.36
CA PHE A 615 13.48 17.16 -3.77
C PHE A 615 14.51 16.51 -4.70
N ARG A 616 15.77 16.34 -4.24
CA ARG A 616 16.79 15.60 -4.98
C ARG A 616 16.40 14.12 -5.13
N ALA A 617 16.06 13.48 -4.01
CA ALA A 617 15.75 12.05 -4.00
C ALA A 617 14.48 11.76 -4.81
N PHE A 618 13.45 12.60 -4.70
CA PHE A 618 12.27 12.53 -5.55
C PHE A 618 12.62 12.72 -7.04
N TYR A 619 13.48 13.67 -7.39
CA TYR A 619 13.94 13.86 -8.77
C TYR A 619 14.65 12.61 -9.31
N ALA A 620 15.56 12.01 -8.53
CA ALA A 620 16.27 10.79 -8.92
C ALA A 620 15.30 9.62 -9.13
N MET A 621 14.37 9.41 -8.21
CA MET A 621 13.33 8.39 -8.32
C MET A 621 12.44 8.59 -9.57
N LEU A 622 11.93 9.81 -9.77
CA LEU A 622 10.98 10.11 -10.85
C LEU A 622 11.65 10.11 -12.24
N SER A 623 12.88 10.60 -12.36
CA SER A 623 13.59 10.66 -13.64
C SER A 623 14.05 9.29 -14.13
N ASN A 624 14.33 8.35 -13.22
CA ASN A 624 14.83 7.02 -13.55
C ASN A 624 13.91 6.26 -14.52
N VAL A 625 12.58 6.33 -14.33
CA VAL A 625 11.62 5.59 -15.16
C VAL A 625 11.67 6.02 -16.63
N PRO A 626 11.45 7.28 -17.01
CA PRO A 626 11.56 7.68 -18.42
C PRO A 626 13.00 7.59 -18.92
N ARG A 627 14.01 7.99 -18.13
CA ARG A 627 15.43 8.01 -18.55
C ARG A 627 15.94 6.63 -18.94
N CYS A 628 15.55 5.59 -18.19
CA CYS A 628 15.93 4.21 -18.43
C CYS A 628 14.91 3.43 -19.28
N SER A 629 13.99 4.12 -19.96
CA SER A 629 13.06 3.49 -20.90
C SER A 629 13.60 3.48 -22.34
N ASN A 630 14.60 4.31 -22.62
CA ASN A 630 15.20 4.47 -23.93
C ASN A 630 16.74 4.56 -23.80
N PRO A 631 17.51 3.66 -24.43
CA PRO A 631 18.96 3.65 -24.31
C PRO A 631 19.65 4.91 -24.87
N LYS A 632 18.94 5.76 -25.62
CA LYS A 632 19.45 7.04 -26.11
C LYS A 632 19.30 8.19 -25.10
N TRP A 633 18.61 7.98 -23.98
CA TRP A 633 18.31 9.03 -22.99
C TRP A 633 19.19 8.95 -21.75
N ASN A 634 20.08 7.97 -21.68
CA ASN A 634 21.04 7.81 -20.60
C ASN A 634 22.39 7.33 -21.16
N PRO A 635 23.53 7.75 -20.56
CA PRO A 635 24.85 7.46 -21.09
C PRO A 635 25.25 5.98 -20.97
N GLU A 636 24.61 5.22 -20.08
CA GLU A 636 24.86 3.80 -19.84
C GLU A 636 24.07 2.87 -20.81
N GLY A 637 23.20 3.42 -21.64
CA GLY A 637 22.40 2.69 -22.62
C GLY A 637 21.37 1.73 -22.01
N HIS A 638 20.85 2.03 -20.81
CA HIS A 638 19.80 1.28 -20.13
C HIS A 638 18.42 1.46 -20.74
N ASP A 639 17.60 0.42 -20.58
CA ASP A 639 16.26 0.26 -21.16
C ASP A 639 15.33 -0.61 -20.28
N PHE A 640 15.69 -0.87 -19.02
CA PHE A 640 15.00 -1.86 -18.18
C PHE A 640 13.57 -1.47 -17.80
N THR A 641 13.17 -0.20 -17.98
CA THR A 641 11.79 0.27 -17.73
C THR A 641 10.96 0.43 -19.01
N ARG A 642 11.51 0.11 -20.18
CA ARG A 642 10.88 0.37 -21.48
C ARG A 642 9.46 -0.19 -21.56
N GLU A 643 9.28 -1.46 -21.22
CA GLU A 643 8.00 -2.13 -21.33
C GLU A 643 7.04 -1.76 -20.17
N GLN A 644 7.57 -1.34 -19.01
CA GLN A 644 6.77 -0.76 -17.92
C GLN A 644 6.09 0.55 -18.37
N VAL A 645 6.77 1.38 -19.16
CA VAL A 645 6.21 2.63 -19.69
C VAL A 645 4.96 2.38 -20.54
N TYR A 646 4.82 1.23 -21.21
CA TYR A 646 3.61 0.91 -21.96
C TYR A 646 2.37 0.87 -21.06
N GLY A 647 2.51 0.31 -19.86
CA GLY A 647 1.45 0.31 -18.84
C GLY A 647 1.11 1.73 -18.37
N LEU A 648 2.12 2.53 -18.03
CA LEU A 648 1.92 3.91 -17.55
C LEU A 648 1.24 4.81 -18.61
N VAL A 649 1.62 4.64 -19.88
CA VAL A 649 0.99 5.35 -21.00
C VAL A 649 -0.46 4.92 -21.19
N THR A 650 -0.75 3.63 -21.02
CA THR A 650 -2.13 3.13 -21.13
C THR A 650 -3.03 3.71 -20.03
N VAL A 651 -2.51 3.92 -18.83
CA VAL A 651 -3.24 4.61 -17.76
C VAL A 651 -3.57 6.05 -18.15
N VAL A 652 -2.62 6.78 -18.74
CA VAL A 652 -2.88 8.12 -19.29
C VAL A 652 -3.94 8.06 -20.40
N ALA A 653 -3.86 7.08 -21.31
CA ALA A 653 -4.84 6.88 -22.37
C ALA A 653 -6.25 6.58 -21.82
N GLN A 654 -6.34 5.80 -20.73
CA GLN A 654 -7.61 5.52 -20.05
C GLN A 654 -8.21 6.79 -19.43
N LEU A 655 -7.40 7.61 -18.76
CA LEU A 655 -7.87 8.88 -18.21
C LEU A 655 -8.34 9.84 -19.32
N MET A 656 -7.63 9.87 -20.44
CA MET A 656 -8.01 10.65 -21.61
C MET A 656 -9.33 10.16 -22.23
N SER A 657 -9.54 8.85 -22.35
CA SER A 657 -10.78 8.30 -22.90
C SER A 657 -12.00 8.62 -22.03
N GLN A 658 -11.80 8.82 -20.73
CA GLN A 658 -12.83 9.24 -19.77
C GLN A 658 -13.14 10.74 -19.82
N SER A 659 -12.44 11.54 -20.64
CA SER A 659 -12.74 12.96 -20.81
C SER A 659 -14.21 13.18 -21.23
N PRO A 660 -14.92 14.15 -20.64
CA PRO A 660 -16.31 14.44 -21.03
C PRO A 660 -16.43 15.12 -22.40
N LYS A 661 -15.31 15.51 -23.01
CA LYS A 661 -15.25 16.18 -24.32
C LYS A 661 -14.47 15.32 -25.31
N GLU A 662 -14.86 15.37 -26.57
CA GLU A 662 -14.04 14.81 -27.65
C GLU A 662 -13.04 15.85 -28.13
N GLU A 663 -11.81 15.42 -28.34
CA GLU A 663 -10.71 16.21 -28.86
C GLU A 663 -10.03 15.46 -30.01
N ALA A 664 -9.43 16.20 -30.93
CA ALA A 664 -8.68 15.61 -32.03
C ALA A 664 -7.32 15.08 -31.54
N ASP A 665 -6.88 13.96 -32.10
CA ASP A 665 -5.51 13.49 -31.94
C ASP A 665 -4.58 14.23 -32.92
N PRO A 666 -3.55 14.96 -32.44
CA PRO A 666 -2.67 15.72 -33.31
C PRO A 666 -1.66 14.84 -34.09
N PHE A 667 -1.51 13.56 -33.72
CA PHE A 667 -0.59 12.64 -34.39
C PHE A 667 -1.27 11.84 -35.52
N PHE A 668 -2.60 11.68 -35.46
CA PHE A 668 -3.38 10.93 -36.44
C PHE A 668 -4.60 11.72 -36.90
N ALA A 669 -4.53 12.24 -38.13
CA ALA A 669 -5.61 13.05 -38.71
C ALA A 669 -6.94 12.28 -38.74
N GLY A 670 -8.00 12.90 -38.22
CA GLY A 670 -9.34 12.33 -38.17
C GLY A 670 -9.62 11.43 -36.96
N LEU A 671 -8.59 11.06 -36.19
CA LEU A 671 -8.76 10.33 -34.93
C LEU A 671 -9.26 11.28 -33.84
N MET A 672 -10.30 10.86 -33.12
CA MET A 672 -10.88 11.59 -31.99
C MET A 672 -10.75 10.75 -30.73
N TRP A 673 -10.53 11.40 -29.59
CA TRP A 673 -10.45 10.77 -28.27
C TRP A 673 -11.34 11.50 -27.26
N GLY A 674 -11.69 10.84 -26.15
CA GLY A 674 -12.67 11.31 -25.17
C GLY A 674 -14.04 10.66 -25.35
N LYS A 675 -14.92 10.77 -24.33
CA LYS A 675 -16.25 10.12 -24.29
C LYS A 675 -16.22 8.61 -24.61
N GLY A 676 -15.22 7.89 -24.11
CA GLY A 676 -15.01 6.46 -24.35
C GLY A 676 -14.18 6.14 -25.59
N LYS A 677 -13.74 7.15 -26.37
CA LYS A 677 -12.73 6.96 -27.43
C LYS A 677 -11.32 7.17 -26.87
N TRP A 678 -10.40 6.29 -27.22
CA TRP A 678 -9.02 6.30 -26.74
C TRP A 678 -8.11 7.05 -27.71
N PRO A 679 -7.08 7.75 -27.21
CA PRO A 679 -6.09 8.42 -28.04
C PRO A 679 -5.13 7.42 -28.69
N SER A 680 -4.38 7.86 -29.70
CA SER A 680 -3.19 7.14 -30.16
C SER A 680 -2.19 6.96 -29.03
N TYR A 681 -1.30 5.97 -29.15
CA TYR A 681 -0.22 5.78 -28.19
C TYR A 681 0.72 7.00 -28.21
N SER A 682 0.98 7.55 -29.40
CA SER A 682 1.83 8.72 -29.59
C SER A 682 1.35 9.93 -28.78
N LEU A 683 0.04 10.22 -28.80
CA LEU A 683 -0.53 11.29 -27.98
C LEU A 683 -0.48 10.97 -26.49
N ALA A 684 -0.84 9.75 -26.09
CA ALA A 684 -0.81 9.36 -24.68
C ALA A 684 0.62 9.40 -24.10
N PHE A 685 1.62 9.00 -24.88
CA PHE A 685 3.03 9.07 -24.52
C PHE A 685 3.53 10.52 -24.39
N ASP A 686 3.19 11.39 -25.34
CA ASP A 686 3.49 12.82 -25.25
C ASP A 686 2.92 13.44 -23.96
N ARG A 687 1.68 13.10 -23.62
CA ARG A 687 1.03 13.54 -22.37
C ARG A 687 1.73 12.97 -21.14
N TYR A 688 2.06 11.68 -21.13
CA TYR A 688 2.79 11.05 -20.03
C TYR A 688 4.12 11.75 -19.75
N ILE A 689 4.96 11.97 -20.78
CA ILE A 689 6.25 12.65 -20.62
C ILE A 689 6.05 14.07 -20.08
N LYS A 690 5.11 14.85 -20.64
CA LYS A 690 4.80 16.20 -20.14
C LYS A 690 4.35 16.22 -18.67
N GLN A 691 3.58 15.22 -18.24
CA GLN A 691 3.16 15.09 -16.84
C GLN A 691 4.35 14.80 -15.92
N VAL A 692 5.31 13.97 -16.34
CA VAL A 692 6.53 13.70 -15.55
C VAL A 692 7.42 14.95 -15.47
N LEU A 693 7.59 15.65 -16.59
CA LEU A 693 8.43 16.86 -16.67
C LEU A 693 7.87 18.02 -15.85
N TYR A 694 6.56 18.29 -15.97
CA TYR A 694 5.95 19.55 -15.51
C TYR A 694 4.76 19.38 -14.57
N GLY A 695 4.29 18.16 -14.34
CA GLY A 695 3.21 17.83 -13.41
C GLY A 695 1.88 17.51 -14.08
N TRP A 696 0.98 16.86 -13.34
CA TRP A 696 -0.24 16.25 -13.87
C TRP A 696 -1.24 17.23 -14.52
N LYS A 697 -1.23 18.51 -14.12
CA LYS A 697 -2.11 19.57 -14.67
C LYS A 697 -1.51 20.28 -15.88
N TYR A 698 -0.34 19.91 -16.36
CA TYR A 698 0.31 20.58 -17.48
C TYR A 698 -0.51 20.39 -18.78
N PRO A 699 -0.69 21.43 -19.63
CA PRO A 699 -0.07 22.76 -19.58
C PRO A 699 -0.85 23.82 -18.76
N ALA A 700 -2.01 23.48 -18.19
CA ALA A 700 -2.81 24.46 -17.45
C ALA A 700 -2.09 24.97 -16.19
N ARG A 701 -1.25 24.13 -15.59
CA ARG A 701 -0.43 24.50 -14.42
C ARG A 701 0.79 23.60 -14.29
N ILE A 702 1.89 24.19 -13.83
CA ILE A 702 3.11 23.47 -13.44
C ILE A 702 2.98 23.02 -11.98
N GLY A 703 3.17 21.73 -11.74
CA GLY A 703 3.09 21.12 -10.42
C GLY A 703 4.46 20.98 -9.77
N ILE A 704 4.51 21.17 -8.44
CA ILE A 704 5.74 20.95 -7.67
C ILE A 704 6.19 19.48 -7.69
N SER A 705 5.26 18.53 -7.72
CA SER A 705 5.51 17.09 -7.87
C SER A 705 5.82 16.72 -9.33
N SER A 706 6.91 17.27 -9.87
CA SER A 706 7.43 17.01 -11.21
C SER A 706 8.96 17.19 -11.23
N LEU A 707 9.64 16.79 -12.31
CA LEU A 707 11.08 16.99 -12.42
C LEU A 707 11.45 18.48 -12.38
N TYR A 708 10.79 19.30 -13.20
CA TYR A 708 11.00 20.74 -13.22
C TYR A 708 10.58 21.38 -11.89
N GLY A 709 9.43 20.99 -11.34
CA GLY A 709 8.93 21.50 -10.05
C GLY A 709 9.88 21.23 -8.88
N SER A 710 10.51 20.05 -8.85
CA SER A 710 11.49 19.68 -7.83
C SER A 710 12.79 20.49 -7.96
N ALA A 711 13.24 20.77 -9.19
CA ALA A 711 14.36 21.66 -9.43
C ALA A 711 14.07 23.10 -8.98
N CYS A 712 12.89 23.63 -9.31
CA CYS A 712 12.44 24.94 -8.83
C CYS A 712 12.40 25.00 -7.30
N ALA A 713 11.85 23.97 -6.66
CA ALA A 713 11.78 23.86 -5.20
C ALA A 713 13.17 23.90 -4.57
N PHE A 714 14.09 23.08 -5.07
CA PHE A 714 15.47 23.05 -4.59
C PHE A 714 16.16 24.42 -4.76
N ALA A 715 16.07 25.03 -5.94
CA ALA A 715 16.68 26.32 -6.21
C ALA A 715 16.07 27.43 -5.34
N ASP A 716 14.75 27.46 -5.16
CA ASP A 716 14.08 28.45 -4.31
C ASP A 716 14.50 28.30 -2.85
N HIS A 717 14.65 27.06 -2.37
CA HIS A 717 15.17 26.78 -1.04
C HIS A 717 16.59 27.31 -0.85
N ARG A 718 17.50 26.97 -1.77
CA ARG A 718 18.94 27.24 -1.64
C ARG A 718 19.35 28.68 -1.97
N GLN A 719 18.65 29.32 -2.91
CA GLN A 719 19.09 30.58 -3.51
C GLN A 719 18.17 31.76 -3.16
N ASN A 720 16.93 31.49 -2.75
CA ASN A 720 15.89 32.51 -2.65
C ASN A 720 15.11 32.45 -1.31
N GLY A 721 15.66 31.73 -0.33
CA GLY A 721 15.13 31.71 1.03
C GLY A 721 13.69 31.20 1.14
N ARG A 722 13.29 30.26 0.27
CA ARG A 722 11.95 29.63 0.27
C ARG A 722 10.79 30.56 -0.11
N LYS A 723 11.07 31.63 -0.84
CA LYS A 723 10.06 32.64 -1.23
C LYS A 723 8.81 32.05 -1.88
N PHE A 724 8.96 30.98 -2.66
CA PHE A 724 7.85 30.30 -3.34
C PHE A 724 7.41 29.02 -2.65
N LEU A 725 8.34 28.28 -2.03
CA LEU A 725 8.01 27.05 -1.29
C LEU A 725 7.14 27.29 -0.07
N GLY A 726 7.21 28.48 0.51
CA GLY A 726 6.49 28.82 1.73
C GLY A 726 7.25 28.49 3.01
N ASN A 727 6.64 28.87 4.13
CA ASN A 727 7.32 28.96 5.42
C ASN A 727 7.21 27.68 6.27
N VAL A 728 6.42 26.70 5.82
CA VAL A 728 6.17 25.47 6.59
C VAL A 728 7.12 24.37 6.11
N ARG A 729 7.92 23.82 7.02
CA ARG A 729 8.81 22.69 6.76
C ARG A 729 8.00 21.46 6.34
N GLY A 730 8.43 20.78 5.28
CA GLY A 730 7.80 19.54 4.81
C GLY A 730 6.43 19.70 4.12
N VAL A 731 5.86 20.91 4.11
CA VAL A 731 4.58 21.21 3.43
C VAL A 731 4.83 22.30 2.40
N PRO A 732 5.42 21.96 1.24
CA PRO A 732 5.70 22.96 0.24
C PRO A 732 4.42 23.45 -0.43
N ASP A 733 4.38 24.72 -0.81
CA ASP A 733 3.27 25.31 -1.54
C ASP A 733 3.07 24.57 -2.89
N PRO A 734 1.89 23.97 -3.14
CA PRO A 734 1.62 23.25 -4.38
C PRO A 734 1.66 24.16 -5.63
N GLU A 735 1.66 25.48 -5.46
CA GLU A 735 1.79 26.48 -6.53
C GLU A 735 3.22 27.01 -6.70
N ALA A 736 4.19 26.58 -5.88
CA ALA A 736 5.53 27.16 -5.84
C ALA A 736 6.18 27.28 -7.23
N ALA A 737 6.18 26.18 -8.00
CA ALA A 737 6.78 26.15 -9.34
C ALA A 737 6.05 27.09 -10.32
N GLN A 738 4.73 27.19 -10.23
CA GLN A 738 3.92 28.09 -11.07
C GLN A 738 4.21 29.56 -10.72
N LYS A 739 4.23 29.90 -9.42
CA LYS A 739 4.53 31.25 -8.92
C LYS A 739 5.92 31.73 -9.33
N TYR A 740 6.90 30.81 -9.30
CA TYR A 740 8.25 31.08 -9.79
C TYR A 740 8.24 31.44 -11.29
N VAL A 741 7.60 30.62 -12.12
CA VAL A 741 7.53 30.84 -13.58
C VAL A 741 6.85 32.16 -13.92
N GLU A 742 5.78 32.51 -13.23
CA GLU A 742 5.09 33.80 -13.40
C GLU A 742 5.99 34.98 -13.00
N ALA A 743 6.68 34.89 -11.86
CA ALA A 743 7.57 35.95 -11.40
C ALA A 743 8.71 36.25 -12.38
N VAL A 744 9.30 35.21 -13.00
CA VAL A 744 10.34 35.38 -14.03
C VAL A 744 9.75 35.95 -15.32
N ARG A 745 8.61 35.43 -15.80
CA ARG A 745 7.96 35.89 -17.04
C ARG A 745 7.50 37.34 -16.97
N GLU A 746 7.05 37.78 -15.81
CA GLU A 746 6.60 39.15 -15.57
C GLU A 746 7.77 40.11 -15.25
N GLY A 747 9.02 39.63 -15.27
CA GLY A 747 10.20 40.44 -14.97
C GLY A 747 10.30 40.87 -13.50
N ARG A 748 9.54 40.24 -12.59
CA ARG A 748 9.58 40.52 -11.14
C ARG A 748 10.84 39.98 -10.47
N MET A 749 11.56 39.07 -11.12
CA MET A 749 12.87 38.59 -10.71
C MET A 749 13.66 38.02 -11.89
N MET A 750 14.97 37.90 -11.71
CA MET A 750 15.81 37.12 -12.61
C MET A 750 15.59 35.61 -12.39
N PRO A 751 15.81 34.76 -13.41
CA PRO A 751 15.82 33.31 -13.25
C PRO A 751 16.76 32.87 -12.13
N LEU A 752 16.38 31.85 -11.37
CA LEU A 752 17.26 31.19 -10.41
C LEU A 752 18.37 30.44 -11.17
N ASP A 753 19.49 30.17 -10.50
CA ASP A 753 20.64 29.49 -11.08
C ASP A 753 20.42 27.97 -11.15
N PHE A 754 19.73 27.54 -12.20
CA PHE A 754 19.67 26.15 -12.63
C PHE A 754 19.39 26.02 -14.12
N THR A 755 19.71 24.87 -14.71
CA THR A 755 19.34 24.53 -16.09
C THR A 755 18.78 23.11 -16.10
N PHE A 756 17.49 22.99 -16.39
CA PHE A 756 16.80 21.72 -16.56
C PHE A 756 16.86 21.29 -18.03
N TYR A 757 17.48 20.14 -18.27
CA TYR A 757 17.64 19.58 -19.59
C TYR A 757 16.52 18.57 -19.91
N THR A 758 15.81 18.80 -21.00
CA THR A 758 14.71 17.95 -21.48
C THR A 758 14.98 17.40 -22.86
N LEU A 759 14.07 16.55 -23.34
CA LEU A 759 14.09 15.94 -24.67
C LEU A 759 13.79 16.98 -25.76
N PRO A 760 14.30 16.80 -26.99
CA PRO A 760 13.91 17.64 -28.12
C PRO A 760 12.38 17.63 -28.34
N GLY A 761 11.77 18.80 -28.50
CA GLY A 761 10.32 18.99 -28.61
C GLY A 761 9.56 19.05 -27.29
N TYR A 762 10.24 18.93 -26.15
CA TYR A 762 9.65 18.93 -24.81
C TYR A 762 10.09 20.10 -23.94
N GLY A 763 10.69 21.16 -24.49
CA GLY A 763 11.17 22.37 -23.80
C GLY A 763 10.08 23.15 -23.04
N GLY A 764 8.82 22.93 -23.41
CA GLY A 764 7.70 23.72 -22.93
C GLY A 764 7.72 25.15 -23.49
N THR A 765 6.54 25.73 -23.72
CA THR A 765 6.46 27.06 -24.33
C THR A 765 6.93 28.14 -23.35
N ASN A 766 8.07 28.76 -23.62
CA ASN A 766 8.65 29.87 -22.85
C ASN A 766 8.78 29.59 -21.34
N LEU A 767 9.23 28.39 -20.97
CA LEU A 767 9.56 28.08 -19.58
C LEU A 767 10.98 28.57 -19.26
N PRO A 768 11.19 29.28 -18.14
CA PRO A 768 12.53 29.69 -17.74
C PRO A 768 13.36 28.46 -17.37
N ASN A 769 14.68 28.55 -17.54
CA ASN A 769 15.64 27.53 -17.11
C ASN A 769 15.47 26.14 -17.76
N VAL A 770 14.84 26.06 -18.93
CA VAL A 770 14.70 24.80 -19.68
C VAL A 770 15.53 24.84 -20.96
N GLU A 771 16.34 23.80 -21.17
CA GLU A 771 17.08 23.58 -22.43
C GLU A 771 16.77 22.19 -23.00
N GLU A 772 16.52 22.11 -24.30
CA GLU A 772 16.40 20.83 -24.98
C GLU A 772 17.77 20.27 -25.34
N SER A 773 17.99 18.98 -25.16
CA SER A 773 19.23 18.31 -25.55
C SER A 773 19.00 16.90 -26.05
N SER A 774 19.82 16.48 -27.02
CA SER A 774 19.91 15.09 -27.48
C SER A 774 21.13 14.36 -26.90
N ASP A 775 21.96 15.03 -26.10
CA ASP A 775 23.10 14.41 -25.41
C ASP A 775 22.59 13.49 -24.29
N PRO A 776 22.82 12.16 -24.34
CA PRO A 776 22.36 11.23 -23.30
C PRO A 776 22.84 11.61 -21.90
N LYS A 777 23.97 12.32 -21.77
CA LYS A 777 24.47 12.79 -20.47
C LYS A 777 23.62 13.92 -19.88
N LYS A 778 22.94 14.71 -20.72
CA LYS A 778 22.13 15.86 -20.32
C LYS A 778 20.64 15.55 -20.25
N VAL A 779 20.12 14.64 -21.06
CA VAL A 779 18.68 14.36 -21.12
C VAL A 779 18.10 14.03 -19.73
N LEU A 780 17.06 14.76 -19.31
CA LEU A 780 16.39 14.61 -18.00
C LEU A 780 17.31 14.86 -16.80
N THR A 781 18.32 15.69 -16.97
CA THR A 781 19.19 16.17 -15.88
C THR A 781 18.88 17.61 -15.50
N VAL A 782 19.36 18.02 -14.33
CA VAL A 782 19.42 19.45 -13.98
C VAL A 782 20.79 19.79 -13.43
N ILE A 783 21.28 20.96 -13.80
CA ILE A 783 22.53 21.54 -13.31
C ILE A 783 22.19 22.75 -12.45
N PHE A 784 22.84 22.88 -11.28
CA PHE A 784 22.71 24.04 -10.40
C PHE A 784 24.08 24.67 -10.14
N GLU A 785 24.07 25.86 -9.50
CA GLU A 785 25.25 26.46 -8.85
C GLU A 785 26.44 26.63 -9.82
N GLY A 786 26.17 27.13 -11.03
CA GLY A 786 27.20 27.35 -12.05
C GLY A 786 27.90 26.09 -12.56
N GLY A 787 27.30 24.90 -12.39
CA GLY A 787 27.87 23.63 -12.87
C GLY A 787 28.52 22.75 -11.82
N THR A 788 28.37 23.06 -10.53
CA THR A 788 28.97 22.25 -9.46
C THR A 788 28.07 21.11 -8.99
N LYS A 789 26.74 21.22 -9.18
CA LYS A 789 25.76 20.21 -8.76
C LYS A 789 24.95 19.73 -9.95
N HIS A 790 24.87 18.40 -10.11
CA HIS A 790 24.21 17.73 -11.24
C HIS A 790 23.24 16.68 -10.73
N TRP A 791 21.99 16.67 -11.19
CA TRP A 791 21.02 15.60 -10.89
C TRP A 791 20.59 14.86 -12.17
N PRO A 792 20.17 13.58 -12.09
CA PRO A 792 20.03 12.77 -10.88
C PRO A 792 21.39 12.46 -10.24
N ASP A 793 21.44 12.52 -8.91
CA ASP A 793 22.64 12.33 -8.09
C ASP A 793 22.35 11.22 -7.06
N PRO A 794 22.46 9.94 -7.44
CA PRO A 794 22.50 8.86 -6.47
C PRO A 794 23.90 8.85 -5.84
N ARG A 795 24.05 9.43 -4.64
CA ARG A 795 25.36 9.48 -3.99
C ARG A 795 25.72 8.10 -3.45
N THR A 796 26.96 7.68 -3.61
CA THR A 796 27.43 6.40 -3.02
C THR A 796 27.27 6.37 -1.50
N GLU A 797 27.46 7.52 -0.82
CA GLU A 797 27.22 7.67 0.62
C GLU A 797 25.76 7.40 1.04
N ASP A 798 24.80 7.57 0.11
CA ASP A 798 23.40 7.24 0.38
C ASP A 798 23.16 5.74 0.41
N LEU A 799 24.12 4.93 -0.05
CA LEU A 799 23.92 3.52 -0.41
C LEU A 799 24.87 2.59 0.35
N GLU A 800 26.04 3.10 0.76
CA GLU A 800 26.96 2.35 1.60
C GLU A 800 26.48 2.30 3.06
N PRO A 801 26.79 1.23 3.81
CA PRO A 801 26.42 1.13 5.21
C PRO A 801 27.00 2.28 6.03
N GLY A 802 26.11 3.14 6.53
CA GLY A 802 26.48 4.14 7.55
C GLY A 802 26.90 3.47 8.86
N THR A 803 27.79 4.13 9.60
CA THR A 803 28.13 3.77 10.99
C THR A 803 27.04 4.16 11.97
#